data_AF-A0A2P5CIQ3-F1
#
_entry.id   AF-A0A2P5CIQ3-F1
#
_cell.length_a   1.000
_cell.length_b   1.000
_cell.length_c   1.000
_cell.angle_alpha   90.00
_cell.angle_beta   90.00
_cell.angle_gamma   90.00
#
_symmetry.space_group_name_H-M   'P 1'
#
loop_
_entity.id
_entity.type
_entity.pdbx_description
1 polymer ?
#
loop_
_entity_poly.entity_id
_entity_poly.type
_entity_poly.pdbx_seq_one_letter_code
_entity_poly.pdbx_strand_id
1 'polypeptide(L)'
;MSAFRLLQHLVSAGKIYLEKLRDPGKAAECFTLAGCYEIAADVYARGNFFSECLDVCSKGKLFDMGLEYIRNWKQHTTRECGILKRSIELDKIEQVFLEKCAYHYHELKDSRSMLKFVRAFISINSIRNFLRPLGCFNELILLEEESGNFMEAANIAKEKGDILLLADLLEKAGKFKEAANLILFYVLVNSLWSSGSRGWPLKKFRQKDELLTKAKSFAKNEGDDFYEFVCLEADIMAAEESDLVVMMNRMITSQKHKSVRGEIISARKILHTHLSSEPAKYFLEEELVFDLMMHSEDLISKNQVSVESLVYFWNFWKDKIVKIFEYIGCLETQDVNEFRNYGECCLNFLGVWRQFHNFNSVYLLVNSEADWAKGVEKRYFHSNRLLASIDVRQLVSASQTFWSSEVLSVGIMVLHKLKALHDFQVQGSDMLICKSRILTLIYEVASFLLESKYLEHSYQHSETLLKFVRLAADNFVRYIFPSDWRESLRSDMVFFRRSDMSKSLLKRFVVESISSRKRLSYGQIGTVLMVILGSGIIDKELYGMIREGLNWNLPWKSFLESLYRTMGTDILEGFGSGNVAEVLENVECPEVSEAKVSGERTSMVHLIWSFHEALADADYANWSGQRDCISPGCFFYLVEHLLLQAASVQGFIITSKSLFVEWLMYQGESTKTNSSYNMVPGLQQSLERIRESVIDLVKQFLNNRRHMAEWKQTWSMSVKEHNLLVFRLILMICLLHANFGNCSGLLFHFLQREEISEQLPWEFCCTLNSGRNRHFQTVLAEALKKIDNPLVIVKLGEYCPAASSNSNAVVVDMTVNHCKDEILRALFPKVDSSSEGYIGVAAVEDVDSCRGMLSTIDSDTAKSSEMLPCANPELVIYQDRNTEEANVSNNLPMDFCGFWEDLEAINSLNIGSEQERFISDAQTIKGNMERYIQVMTGDIQKPHSSSIDEMNQISTLVDELKQLCAALDASELEPHSKLSSVKELSKRVQSRRPVWEAVLNQLSGEQIADTDDIAVETLVASDG
;
A
#
# COMPACT_ATOMS: atom_id res chain seq x y z
N MET A 1 -28.56 -9.94 -92.52
CA MET A 1 -29.89 -10.39 -93.02
C MET A 1 -30.22 -11.85 -92.68
N SER A 2 -29.25 -12.76 -92.56
CA SER A 2 -29.49 -14.18 -92.20
C SER A 2 -29.97 -14.38 -90.74
N ALA A 3 -29.38 -13.68 -89.76
CA ALA A 3 -29.77 -13.78 -88.35
C ALA A 3 -31.22 -13.31 -88.08
N PHE A 4 -31.67 -12.26 -88.77
CA PHE A 4 -33.03 -11.73 -88.60
C PHE A 4 -34.11 -12.69 -89.15
N ARG A 5 -33.83 -13.38 -90.27
CA ARG A 5 -34.73 -14.43 -90.78
C ARG A 5 -34.78 -15.64 -89.84
N LEU A 6 -33.66 -16.00 -89.23
CA LEU A 6 -33.57 -17.15 -88.32
C LEU A 6 -34.37 -16.90 -87.03
N LEU A 7 -34.29 -15.69 -86.46
CA LEU A 7 -35.12 -15.25 -85.32
C LEU A 7 -36.62 -15.27 -85.67
N GLN A 8 -36.99 -14.79 -86.85
CA GLN A 8 -38.38 -14.76 -87.30
C GLN A 8 -38.95 -16.18 -87.51
N HIS A 9 -38.13 -17.11 -88.02
CA HIS A 9 -38.49 -18.53 -88.13
C HIS A 9 -38.70 -19.20 -86.76
N LEU A 10 -37.87 -18.87 -85.76
CA LEU A 10 -38.02 -19.39 -84.40
C LEU A 10 -39.29 -18.90 -83.70
N VAL A 11 -39.66 -17.62 -83.87
CA VAL A 11 -40.95 -17.10 -83.35
C VAL A 11 -42.15 -17.77 -84.03
N SER A 12 -42.10 -17.97 -85.35
CA SER A 12 -43.15 -18.70 -86.08
C SER A 12 -43.24 -20.17 -85.65
N ALA A 13 -42.10 -20.83 -85.42
CA ALA A 13 -42.04 -22.21 -84.91
C ALA A 13 -42.65 -22.29 -83.51
N GLY A 14 -42.32 -21.37 -82.60
CA GLY A 14 -42.90 -21.30 -81.26
C GLY A 14 -44.42 -21.20 -81.27
N LYS A 15 -45.01 -20.35 -82.14
CA LYS A 15 -46.46 -20.25 -82.31
C LYS A 15 -47.10 -21.53 -82.83
N ILE A 16 -46.44 -22.23 -83.76
CA ILE A 16 -46.93 -23.51 -84.29
C ILE A 16 -46.93 -24.60 -83.20
N TYR A 17 -45.85 -24.68 -82.40
CA TYR A 17 -45.78 -25.62 -81.28
C TYR A 17 -46.86 -25.36 -80.22
N LEU A 18 -47.17 -24.09 -79.96
CA LEU A 18 -48.18 -23.68 -78.99
C LEU A 18 -49.62 -23.93 -79.47
N GLU A 19 -49.95 -23.51 -80.70
CA GLU A 19 -51.32 -23.54 -81.22
C GLU A 19 -51.72 -24.88 -81.84
N LYS A 20 -50.79 -25.57 -82.51
CA LYS A 20 -51.09 -26.80 -83.28
C LYS A 20 -50.66 -28.09 -82.59
N LEU A 21 -49.54 -28.08 -81.86
CA LEU A 21 -48.93 -29.29 -81.29
C LEU A 21 -49.15 -29.42 -79.77
N ARG A 22 -49.69 -28.37 -79.12
CA ARG A 22 -49.93 -28.32 -77.66
C ARG A 22 -48.71 -28.78 -76.83
N ASP A 23 -47.50 -28.46 -77.30
CA ASP A 23 -46.23 -28.73 -76.60
C ASP A 23 -45.65 -27.41 -76.09
N PRO A 24 -46.07 -26.94 -74.89
CA PRO A 24 -45.61 -25.67 -74.32
C PRO A 24 -44.11 -25.63 -74.07
N GLY A 25 -43.46 -26.77 -73.80
CA GLY A 25 -42.02 -26.83 -73.52
C GLY A 25 -41.17 -26.45 -74.74
N LYS A 26 -41.44 -27.07 -75.89
CA LYS A 26 -40.73 -26.75 -77.15
C LYS A 26 -41.12 -25.40 -77.72
N ALA A 27 -42.36 -24.97 -77.53
CA ALA A 27 -42.80 -23.64 -77.92
C ALA A 27 -42.01 -22.55 -77.18
N ALA A 28 -41.87 -22.68 -75.86
CA ALA A 28 -41.15 -21.73 -75.04
C ALA A 28 -39.63 -21.77 -75.28
N GLU A 29 -39.04 -22.93 -75.60
CA GLU A 29 -37.64 -23.03 -76.00
C GLU A 29 -37.35 -22.26 -77.30
N CYS A 30 -38.24 -22.38 -78.29
CA CYS A 30 -38.15 -21.60 -79.53
C CYS A 30 -38.25 -20.09 -79.27
N PHE A 31 -39.12 -19.65 -78.34
CA PHE A 31 -39.24 -18.24 -77.95
C PHE A 31 -38.02 -17.74 -77.17
N THR A 32 -37.41 -18.55 -76.30
CA THR A 32 -36.15 -18.24 -75.61
C THR A 32 -35.01 -18.04 -76.60
N LEU A 33 -34.85 -18.95 -77.57
CA LEU A 33 -33.83 -18.85 -78.62
C LEU A 33 -34.07 -17.64 -79.55
N ALA A 34 -35.32 -17.20 -79.70
CA ALA A 34 -35.69 -16.01 -80.44
C ALA A 34 -35.48 -14.70 -79.66
N GLY A 35 -35.07 -14.75 -78.38
CA GLY A 35 -34.92 -13.58 -77.51
C GLY A 35 -36.25 -12.97 -77.02
N CYS A 36 -37.38 -13.64 -77.25
CA CYS A 36 -38.71 -13.21 -76.79
C CYS A 36 -38.98 -13.73 -75.37
N TYR A 37 -38.18 -13.28 -74.40
CA TYR A 37 -38.17 -13.83 -73.04
C TYR A 37 -39.50 -13.66 -72.27
N GLU A 38 -40.25 -12.58 -72.50
CA GLU A 38 -41.56 -12.37 -71.85
C GLU A 38 -42.59 -13.44 -72.28
N ILE A 39 -42.66 -13.72 -73.59
CA ILE A 39 -43.57 -14.72 -74.14
C ILE A 39 -43.13 -16.13 -73.73
N ALA A 40 -41.82 -16.39 -73.73
CA ALA A 40 -41.27 -17.66 -73.28
C ALA A 40 -41.59 -17.94 -71.80
N ALA A 41 -41.41 -16.94 -70.91
CA ALA A 41 -41.71 -17.06 -69.49
C ALA A 41 -43.19 -17.33 -69.22
N ASP A 42 -44.11 -16.62 -69.89
CA ASP A 42 -45.56 -16.84 -69.76
C ASP A 42 -45.97 -18.24 -70.23
N VAL A 43 -45.41 -18.74 -71.33
CA VAL A 43 -45.68 -20.10 -71.83
C VAL A 43 -45.13 -21.17 -70.87
N TYR A 44 -43.91 -20.99 -70.34
CA TYR A 44 -43.35 -21.91 -69.33
C TYR A 44 -44.15 -21.89 -68.02
N ALA A 45 -44.58 -20.71 -67.55
CA ALA A 45 -45.40 -20.56 -66.34
C ALA A 45 -46.75 -21.26 -66.47
N ARG A 46 -47.44 -21.12 -67.62
CA ARG A 46 -48.70 -21.82 -67.91
C ARG A 46 -48.52 -23.34 -68.06
N GLY A 47 -47.33 -23.77 -68.48
CA GLY A 47 -46.96 -25.18 -68.63
C GLY A 47 -46.47 -25.87 -67.36
N ASN A 48 -46.45 -25.19 -66.20
CA ASN A 48 -45.87 -25.68 -64.94
C ASN A 48 -44.36 -26.05 -65.02
N PHE A 49 -43.62 -25.43 -65.94
CA PHE A 49 -42.16 -25.59 -66.05
C PHE A 49 -41.45 -24.53 -65.19
N PHE A 50 -41.44 -24.75 -63.88
CA PHE A 50 -41.00 -23.75 -62.90
C PHE A 50 -39.53 -23.35 -63.04
N SER A 51 -38.63 -24.32 -63.25
CA SER A 51 -37.19 -24.08 -63.38
C SER A 51 -36.86 -23.28 -64.65
N GLU A 52 -37.43 -23.71 -65.77
CA GLU A 52 -37.24 -23.10 -67.08
C GLU A 52 -37.85 -21.70 -67.13
N CYS A 53 -39.01 -21.48 -66.50
CA CYS A 53 -39.63 -20.17 -66.38
C CYS A 53 -38.71 -19.17 -65.68
N LEU A 54 -38.19 -19.51 -64.49
CA LEU A 54 -37.33 -18.61 -63.72
C LEU A 54 -35.93 -18.41 -64.35
N ASP A 55 -35.40 -19.43 -65.04
CA ASP A 55 -34.15 -19.29 -65.80
C ASP A 55 -34.30 -18.32 -66.97
N VAL A 56 -35.42 -18.38 -67.70
CA VAL A 56 -35.75 -17.41 -68.76
C VAL A 56 -35.96 -16.01 -68.19
N CYS A 57 -36.67 -15.88 -67.07
CA CYS A 57 -36.82 -14.59 -66.38
C CYS A 57 -35.45 -14.01 -65.99
N SER A 58 -34.53 -14.85 -65.52
CA SER A 58 -33.16 -14.44 -65.18
C SER A 58 -32.38 -13.95 -66.41
N LYS A 59 -32.42 -14.71 -67.51
CA LYS A 59 -31.74 -14.39 -68.77
C LYS A 59 -32.27 -13.10 -69.41
N GLY A 60 -33.59 -12.90 -69.36
CA GLY A 60 -34.25 -11.70 -69.86
C GLY A 60 -34.19 -10.48 -68.93
N LYS A 61 -33.61 -10.61 -67.72
CA LYS A 61 -33.67 -9.60 -66.64
C LYS A 61 -35.10 -9.18 -66.26
N LEU A 62 -36.06 -10.10 -66.42
CA LEU A 62 -37.48 -9.91 -66.11
C LEU A 62 -37.76 -10.24 -64.64
N PHE A 63 -37.01 -9.61 -63.73
CA PHE A 63 -37.00 -10.00 -62.31
C PHE A 63 -38.34 -9.78 -61.62
N ASP A 64 -39.03 -8.68 -61.92
CA ASP A 64 -40.35 -8.38 -61.36
C ASP A 64 -41.42 -9.39 -61.82
N MET A 65 -41.37 -9.79 -63.09
CA MET A 65 -42.27 -10.78 -63.68
C MET A 65 -42.03 -12.16 -63.05
N GLY A 66 -40.77 -12.55 -62.87
CA GLY A 66 -40.41 -13.79 -62.16
C GLY A 66 -40.87 -13.79 -60.70
N LEU A 67 -40.76 -12.66 -59.99
CA LEU A 67 -41.26 -12.53 -58.62
C LEU A 67 -42.78 -12.64 -58.53
N GLU A 68 -43.50 -12.10 -59.52
CA GLU A 68 -44.96 -12.22 -59.62
C GLU A 68 -45.38 -13.68 -59.85
N TYR A 69 -44.70 -14.42 -60.72
CA TYR A 69 -44.95 -15.85 -60.91
C TYR A 69 -44.75 -16.65 -59.61
N ILE A 70 -43.67 -16.39 -58.86
CA ILE A 70 -43.44 -17.01 -57.55
C ILE A 70 -44.59 -16.73 -56.58
N ARG A 71 -45.09 -15.48 -56.52
CA ARG A 71 -46.24 -15.12 -55.67
C ARG A 71 -47.51 -15.84 -56.10
N ASN A 72 -47.76 -15.93 -57.40
CA ASN A 72 -48.93 -16.63 -57.94
C ASN A 72 -48.86 -18.12 -57.61
N TRP A 73 -47.71 -18.78 -57.81
CA TRP A 73 -47.52 -20.18 -57.44
C TRP A 73 -47.77 -20.43 -55.95
N LYS A 74 -47.29 -19.54 -55.07
CA LYS A 74 -47.56 -19.60 -53.62
C LYS A 74 -49.06 -19.49 -53.29
N GLN A 75 -49.81 -18.64 -53.97
CA GLN A 75 -51.26 -18.47 -53.73
C GLN A 75 -52.08 -19.67 -54.22
N HIS A 76 -51.71 -20.26 -55.36
CA HIS A 76 -52.45 -21.39 -55.95
C HIS A 76 -52.23 -22.71 -55.19
N THR A 77 -51.03 -22.98 -54.65
CA THR A 77 -50.77 -24.16 -53.80
C THR A 77 -51.49 -24.16 -52.46
N THR A 78 -51.97 -23.00 -51.99
CA THR A 78 -52.65 -22.87 -50.69
C THR A 78 -54.15 -23.13 -50.81
N ARG A 79 -54.72 -23.10 -52.03
CA ARG A 79 -56.15 -23.32 -52.29
C ARG A 79 -56.51 -24.75 -52.70
N GLU A 80 -55.56 -25.52 -53.23
CA GLU A 80 -55.78 -26.90 -53.65
C GLU A 80 -55.08 -27.90 -52.71
N CYS A 81 -55.89 -28.61 -51.94
CA CYS A 81 -55.56 -29.80 -51.14
C CYS A 81 -54.73 -29.59 -49.86
N GLY A 82 -55.36 -29.85 -48.71
CA GLY A 82 -54.64 -30.04 -47.46
C GLY A 82 -53.68 -31.22 -47.57
N ILE A 83 -52.43 -31.00 -47.17
CA ILE A 83 -51.37 -32.02 -46.99
C ILE A 83 -50.69 -32.52 -48.29
N LEU A 84 -50.28 -31.63 -49.19
CA LEU A 84 -49.16 -31.96 -50.10
C LEU A 84 -47.94 -31.11 -49.75
N LYS A 85 -46.87 -31.77 -49.29
CA LYS A 85 -45.55 -31.18 -49.09
C LYS A 85 -45.18 -30.39 -50.35
N ARG A 86 -45.03 -29.07 -50.21
CA ARG A 86 -44.26 -28.24 -51.13
C ARG A 86 -42.97 -28.99 -51.45
N SER A 87 -42.68 -29.26 -52.72
CA SER A 87 -41.49 -30.05 -53.04
C SER A 87 -40.27 -29.22 -52.66
N ILE A 88 -39.32 -29.84 -51.95
CA ILE A 88 -38.03 -29.23 -51.59
C ILE A 88 -37.32 -28.68 -52.84
N GLU A 89 -37.60 -29.24 -54.01
CA GLU A 89 -37.09 -28.78 -55.31
C GLU A 89 -37.67 -27.43 -55.75
N LEU A 90 -38.97 -27.17 -55.55
CA LEU A 90 -39.56 -25.86 -55.86
C LEU A 90 -38.98 -24.76 -54.99
N ASP A 91 -38.79 -25.03 -53.70
CA ASP A 91 -38.15 -24.10 -52.78
C ASP A 91 -36.70 -23.79 -53.21
N LYS A 92 -35.95 -24.80 -53.64
CA LYS A 92 -34.59 -24.60 -54.17
C LYS A 92 -34.60 -23.73 -55.44
N ILE A 93 -35.51 -23.99 -56.37
CA ILE A 93 -35.63 -23.25 -57.63
C ILE A 93 -35.98 -21.78 -57.37
N GLU A 94 -36.96 -21.52 -56.50
CA GLU A 94 -37.33 -20.16 -56.09
C GLU A 94 -36.16 -19.43 -55.41
N GLN A 95 -35.49 -20.08 -54.44
CA GLN A 95 -34.40 -19.48 -53.70
C GLN A 95 -33.22 -19.10 -54.62
N VAL A 96 -32.83 -19.98 -55.56
CA VAL A 96 -31.75 -19.71 -56.52
C VAL A 96 -32.09 -18.51 -57.42
N PHE A 97 -33.34 -18.40 -57.87
CA PHE A 97 -33.78 -17.26 -58.67
C PHE A 97 -33.71 -15.95 -57.86
N LEU A 98 -34.26 -15.96 -56.64
CA LEU A 98 -34.28 -14.78 -55.78
C LEU A 98 -32.88 -14.31 -55.41
N GLU A 99 -31.95 -15.25 -55.15
CA GLU A 99 -30.52 -14.94 -54.91
C GLU A 99 -29.87 -14.29 -56.13
N LYS A 100 -30.11 -14.80 -57.36
CA LYS A 100 -29.60 -14.17 -58.60
C LYS A 100 -30.12 -12.73 -58.76
N CYS A 101 -31.41 -12.51 -58.52
CA CYS A 101 -32.01 -11.17 -58.58
C CYS A 101 -31.38 -10.23 -57.55
N ALA A 102 -31.28 -10.68 -56.29
CA ALA A 102 -30.70 -9.90 -55.21
C ALA A 102 -29.22 -9.57 -55.48
N TYR A 103 -28.44 -10.54 -55.99
CA TYR A 103 -27.03 -10.34 -56.33
C TYR A 103 -26.85 -9.31 -57.44
N HIS A 104 -27.71 -9.34 -58.47
CA HIS A 104 -27.69 -8.35 -59.55
C HIS A 104 -27.88 -6.92 -59.02
N TYR A 105 -28.86 -6.69 -58.14
CA TYR A 105 -29.09 -5.37 -57.57
C TYR A 105 -28.03 -4.96 -56.54
N HIS A 106 -27.41 -5.93 -55.86
CA HIS A 106 -26.24 -5.68 -55.00
C HIS A 106 -25.03 -5.18 -55.80
N GLU A 107 -24.72 -5.79 -56.95
CA GLU A 107 -23.65 -5.32 -57.86
C GLU A 107 -23.90 -3.89 -58.35
N LEU A 108 -25.18 -3.51 -58.54
CA LEU A 108 -25.59 -2.16 -58.91
C LEU A 108 -25.63 -1.17 -57.72
N LYS A 109 -25.34 -1.62 -56.50
CA LYS A 109 -25.46 -0.85 -55.24
C LYS A 109 -26.87 -0.29 -55.00
N ASP A 110 -27.90 -0.94 -55.52
CA ASP A 110 -29.31 -0.59 -55.28
C ASP A 110 -29.87 -1.46 -54.14
N SER A 111 -29.65 -0.99 -52.91
CA SER A 111 -30.11 -1.68 -51.70
C SER A 111 -31.63 -1.80 -51.62
N ARG A 112 -32.37 -0.84 -52.18
CA ARG A 112 -33.84 -0.82 -52.14
C ARG A 112 -34.42 -1.93 -53.01
N SER A 113 -33.92 -2.07 -54.24
CA SER A 113 -34.36 -3.14 -55.14
C SER A 113 -33.87 -4.50 -54.66
N MET A 114 -32.65 -4.60 -54.12
CA MET A 114 -32.15 -5.83 -53.50
C MET A 114 -33.07 -6.30 -52.36
N LEU A 115 -33.43 -5.41 -51.43
CA LEU A 115 -34.30 -5.72 -50.29
C LEU A 115 -35.69 -6.23 -50.73
N LYS A 116 -36.21 -5.79 -51.89
CA LYS A 116 -37.47 -6.28 -52.45
C LYS A 116 -37.44 -7.79 -52.71
N PHE A 117 -36.33 -8.30 -53.23
CA PHE A 117 -36.14 -9.73 -53.50
C PHE A 117 -35.72 -10.51 -52.26
N VAL A 118 -34.86 -9.93 -51.41
CA VAL A 118 -34.42 -10.56 -50.15
C VAL A 118 -35.60 -10.80 -49.21
N ARG A 119 -36.56 -9.86 -49.10
CA ARG A 119 -37.80 -10.07 -48.32
C ARG A 119 -38.67 -11.21 -48.84
N ALA A 120 -38.49 -11.65 -50.08
CA ALA A 120 -39.23 -12.76 -50.67
C ALA A 120 -38.56 -14.13 -50.45
N PHE A 121 -37.38 -14.18 -49.83
CA PHE A 121 -36.65 -15.40 -49.51
C PHE A 121 -37.48 -16.32 -48.61
N ILE A 122 -37.16 -17.60 -48.64
CA ILE A 122 -37.97 -18.65 -48.01
C ILE A 122 -37.84 -18.64 -46.48
N SER A 123 -36.68 -18.25 -45.97
CA SER A 123 -36.41 -18.22 -44.53
C SER A 123 -35.47 -17.08 -44.14
N ILE A 124 -35.53 -16.67 -42.86
CA ILE A 124 -34.60 -15.70 -42.30
C ILE A 124 -33.14 -16.20 -42.33
N ASN A 125 -32.92 -17.51 -42.19
CA ASN A 125 -31.58 -18.10 -42.33
C ASN A 125 -31.03 -17.95 -43.75
N SER A 126 -31.89 -18.04 -44.77
CA SER A 126 -31.50 -17.77 -46.16
C SER A 126 -31.09 -16.30 -46.34
N ILE A 127 -31.79 -15.37 -45.68
CA ILE A 127 -31.44 -13.95 -45.68
C ILE A 127 -30.08 -13.73 -45.00
N ARG A 128 -29.84 -14.32 -43.83
CA ARG A 128 -28.55 -14.26 -43.12
C ARG A 128 -27.40 -14.81 -43.96
N ASN A 129 -27.56 -16.01 -44.51
CA ASN A 129 -26.54 -16.67 -45.32
C ASN A 129 -26.20 -15.90 -46.59
N PHE A 130 -27.13 -15.11 -47.12
CA PHE A 130 -26.92 -14.27 -48.29
C PHE A 130 -26.29 -12.93 -47.94
N LEU A 131 -26.83 -12.18 -46.95
CA LEU A 131 -26.39 -10.83 -46.65
C LEU A 131 -25.09 -10.77 -45.83
N ARG A 132 -24.84 -11.75 -44.95
CA ARG A 132 -23.67 -11.75 -44.05
C ARG A 132 -22.34 -11.84 -44.81
N PRO A 133 -22.17 -12.72 -45.83
CA PRO A 133 -20.94 -12.75 -46.64
C PRO A 133 -20.76 -11.51 -47.52
N LEU A 134 -21.84 -10.83 -47.89
CA LEU A 134 -21.83 -9.59 -48.67
C LEU A 134 -21.52 -8.34 -47.83
N GLY A 135 -21.47 -8.45 -46.50
CA GLY A 135 -21.23 -7.33 -45.59
C GLY A 135 -22.40 -6.34 -45.48
N CYS A 136 -23.61 -6.73 -45.91
CA CYS A 136 -24.83 -5.89 -45.85
C CYS A 136 -25.47 -5.91 -44.46
N PHE A 137 -24.72 -5.53 -43.43
CA PHE A 137 -25.15 -5.62 -42.04
C PHE A 137 -26.30 -4.67 -41.68
N ASN A 138 -26.35 -3.45 -42.25
CA ASN A 138 -27.42 -2.50 -41.96
C ASN A 138 -28.78 -3.03 -42.46
N GLU A 139 -28.80 -3.56 -43.68
CA GLU A 139 -29.97 -4.20 -44.29
C GLU A 139 -30.40 -5.45 -43.51
N LEU A 140 -29.43 -6.26 -43.06
CA LEU A 140 -29.72 -7.46 -42.27
C LEU A 140 -30.31 -7.12 -40.90
N ILE A 141 -29.76 -6.12 -40.19
CA ILE A 141 -30.29 -5.64 -38.91
C ILE A 141 -31.73 -5.15 -39.07
N LEU A 142 -32.00 -4.34 -40.09
CA LEU A 142 -33.36 -3.88 -40.41
C LEU A 142 -34.35 -5.04 -40.58
N LEU A 143 -33.98 -6.08 -41.32
CA LEU A 143 -34.85 -7.24 -41.56
C LEU A 143 -35.07 -8.09 -40.29
N GLU A 144 -34.07 -8.22 -39.43
CA GLU A 144 -34.22 -8.91 -38.14
C GLU A 144 -35.09 -8.11 -37.16
N GLU A 145 -34.95 -6.77 -37.13
CA GLU A 145 -35.83 -5.89 -36.35
C GLU A 145 -37.28 -5.97 -36.84
N GLU A 146 -37.52 -5.94 -38.16
CA GLU A 146 -38.87 -6.13 -38.76
C GLU A 146 -39.47 -7.49 -38.36
N SER A 147 -38.63 -8.50 -38.15
CA SER A 147 -39.02 -9.85 -37.74
C SER A 147 -39.15 -10.01 -36.22
N GLY A 148 -38.85 -8.98 -35.43
CA GLY A 148 -38.86 -9.01 -33.96
C GLY A 148 -37.69 -9.77 -33.33
N ASN A 149 -36.66 -10.16 -34.10
CA ASN A 149 -35.51 -10.93 -33.65
C ASN A 149 -34.41 -10.02 -33.08
N PHE A 150 -34.73 -9.22 -32.06
CA PHE A 150 -33.82 -8.20 -31.53
C PHE A 150 -32.48 -8.76 -31.02
N MET A 151 -32.46 -9.95 -30.43
CA MET A 151 -31.20 -10.61 -30.00
C MET A 151 -30.28 -10.94 -31.18
N GLU A 152 -30.82 -11.35 -32.32
CA GLU A 152 -29.99 -11.65 -33.48
C GLU A 152 -29.51 -10.34 -34.14
N ALA A 153 -30.39 -9.34 -34.24
CA ALA A 153 -30.00 -8.00 -34.67
C ALA A 153 -28.85 -7.46 -33.81
N ALA A 154 -28.90 -7.66 -32.49
CA ALA A 154 -27.82 -7.31 -31.57
C ALA A 154 -26.53 -8.10 -31.88
N ASN A 155 -26.59 -9.41 -32.11
CA ASN A 155 -25.43 -10.21 -32.53
C ASN A 155 -24.79 -9.68 -33.83
N ILE A 156 -25.62 -9.23 -34.78
CA ILE A 156 -25.14 -8.63 -36.04
C ILE A 156 -24.52 -7.25 -35.81
N ALA A 157 -25.11 -6.41 -34.95
CA ALA A 157 -24.51 -5.13 -34.57
C ALA A 157 -23.17 -5.30 -33.84
N LYS A 158 -23.05 -6.36 -33.02
CA LYS A 158 -21.81 -6.78 -32.38
C LYS A 158 -20.75 -7.19 -33.39
N GLU A 159 -21.13 -7.94 -34.43
CA GLU A 159 -20.23 -8.26 -35.55
C GLU A 159 -19.83 -7.02 -36.34
N LYS A 160 -20.74 -6.07 -36.57
CA LYS A 160 -20.47 -4.77 -37.22
C LYS A 160 -19.53 -3.87 -36.40
N GLY A 161 -19.46 -4.07 -35.08
CA GLY A 161 -18.66 -3.24 -34.18
C GLY A 161 -19.31 -1.91 -33.77
N ASP A 162 -20.63 -1.79 -33.92
CA ASP A 162 -21.39 -0.57 -33.59
C ASP A 162 -21.95 -0.66 -32.17
N ILE A 163 -21.17 -0.19 -31.18
CA ILE A 163 -21.46 -0.39 -29.75
C ILE A 163 -22.75 0.32 -29.31
N LEU A 164 -23.03 1.52 -29.84
CA LEU A 164 -24.24 2.26 -29.48
C LEU A 164 -25.48 1.60 -30.07
N LEU A 165 -25.43 1.16 -31.33
CA LEU A 165 -26.53 0.41 -31.95
C LEU A 165 -26.75 -0.93 -31.23
N LEU A 166 -25.69 -1.61 -30.82
CA LEU A 166 -25.76 -2.84 -30.03
C LEU A 166 -26.50 -2.61 -28.72
N ALA A 167 -26.18 -1.54 -27.97
CA ALA A 167 -26.86 -1.23 -26.73
C ALA A 167 -28.37 -1.00 -26.94
N ASP A 168 -28.74 -0.31 -28.03
CA ASP A 168 -30.15 -0.03 -28.36
C ASP A 168 -30.92 -1.30 -28.74
N LEU A 169 -30.28 -2.23 -29.44
CA LEU A 169 -30.88 -3.51 -29.81
C LEU A 169 -31.00 -4.47 -28.62
N LEU A 170 -30.04 -4.45 -27.69
CA LEU A 170 -30.11 -5.22 -26.45
C LEU A 170 -31.23 -4.71 -25.54
N GLU A 171 -31.46 -3.40 -25.49
CA GLU A 171 -32.61 -2.83 -24.77
C GLU A 171 -33.94 -3.34 -25.32
N LYS A 172 -34.14 -3.28 -26.66
CA LYS A 172 -35.33 -3.85 -27.31
C LYS A 172 -35.48 -5.36 -27.07
N ALA A 173 -34.37 -6.07 -26.88
CA ALA A 173 -34.35 -7.49 -26.56
C ALA A 173 -34.59 -7.80 -25.06
N GLY A 174 -34.76 -6.78 -24.21
CA GLY A 174 -34.95 -6.92 -22.77
C GLY A 174 -33.67 -7.23 -21.98
N LYS A 175 -32.49 -6.98 -22.55
CA LYS A 175 -31.17 -7.16 -21.93
C LYS A 175 -30.62 -5.83 -21.41
N PHE A 176 -31.34 -5.22 -20.47
CA PHE A 176 -31.06 -3.86 -20.03
C PHE A 176 -29.72 -3.74 -19.28
N LYS A 177 -29.36 -4.75 -18.48
CA LYS A 177 -28.07 -4.80 -17.76
C LYS A 177 -26.86 -4.71 -18.70
N GLU A 178 -26.88 -5.50 -19.77
CA GLU A 178 -25.82 -5.52 -20.79
C GLU A 178 -25.79 -4.20 -21.56
N ALA A 179 -26.96 -3.68 -21.93
CA ALA A 179 -27.09 -2.41 -22.64
C ALA A 179 -26.53 -1.22 -21.82
N ALA A 180 -26.86 -1.12 -20.53
CA ALA A 180 -26.38 -0.07 -19.65
C ALA A 180 -24.85 -0.11 -19.48
N ASN A 181 -24.28 -1.30 -19.27
CA ASN A 181 -22.83 -1.49 -19.13
C ASN A 181 -22.07 -1.13 -20.42
N LEU A 182 -22.61 -1.45 -21.60
CA LEU A 182 -22.02 -1.06 -22.88
C LEU A 182 -21.98 0.46 -23.08
N ILE A 183 -23.04 1.17 -22.67
CA ILE A 183 -23.05 2.64 -22.73
C ILE A 183 -22.01 3.22 -21.77
N LEU A 184 -21.93 2.72 -20.52
CA LEU A 184 -20.91 3.17 -19.56
C LEU A 184 -19.48 2.92 -20.09
N PHE A 185 -19.23 1.74 -20.67
CA PHE A 185 -17.96 1.43 -21.32
C PHE A 185 -17.65 2.41 -22.45
N TYR A 186 -18.61 2.66 -23.35
CA TYR A 186 -18.42 3.62 -24.45
C TYR A 186 -18.12 5.04 -23.94
N VAL A 187 -18.85 5.50 -22.92
CA VAL A 187 -18.64 6.83 -22.32
C VAL A 187 -17.25 6.94 -21.69
N LEU A 188 -16.81 5.90 -20.97
CA LEU A 188 -15.48 5.85 -20.36
C LEU A 188 -14.38 6.00 -21.40
N VAL A 189 -14.39 5.16 -22.43
CA VAL A 189 -13.36 5.13 -23.48
C VAL A 189 -13.25 6.46 -24.20
N ASN A 190 -14.38 7.05 -24.58
CA ASN A 190 -14.40 8.35 -25.26
C ASN A 190 -14.00 9.52 -24.33
N SER A 191 -14.19 9.37 -23.02
CA SER A 191 -13.71 10.35 -22.04
C SER A 191 -12.18 10.25 -21.84
N LEU A 192 -11.63 9.03 -21.79
CA LEU A 192 -10.20 8.78 -21.57
C LEU A 192 -9.36 9.11 -22.81
N TRP A 193 -9.81 8.68 -24.01
CA TRP A 193 -8.99 8.61 -25.22
C TRP A 193 -9.43 9.55 -26.34
N SER A 194 -10.16 10.62 -26.03
CA SER A 194 -10.45 11.69 -27.00
C SER A 194 -9.17 12.25 -27.64
N SER A 195 -9.27 12.80 -28.85
CA SER A 195 -8.11 13.29 -29.62
C SER A 195 -7.18 14.19 -28.79
N GLY A 196 -5.90 13.81 -28.73
CA GLY A 196 -4.88 14.52 -27.93
C GLY A 196 -4.94 14.27 -26.42
N SER A 197 -5.71 13.28 -25.95
CA SER A 197 -5.69 12.80 -24.56
C SER A 197 -4.63 11.72 -24.37
N ARG A 198 -4.01 11.68 -23.18
CA ARG A 198 -3.07 10.62 -22.75
C ARG A 198 -3.71 9.63 -21.76
N GLY A 199 -5.04 9.61 -21.66
CA GLY A 199 -5.78 8.73 -20.75
C GLY A 199 -6.21 9.39 -19.44
N TRP A 200 -5.71 10.58 -19.10
CA TRP A 200 -6.19 11.36 -17.96
C TRP A 200 -5.96 12.87 -18.17
N PRO A 201 -6.82 13.77 -17.64
CA PRO A 201 -8.12 13.52 -16.98
C PRO A 201 -9.26 13.17 -17.94
N LEU A 202 -10.39 12.72 -17.40
CA LEU A 202 -11.61 12.40 -18.16
C LEU A 202 -12.15 13.65 -18.87
N LYS A 203 -12.12 13.68 -20.21
CA LYS A 203 -12.60 14.83 -20.99
C LYS A 203 -14.12 14.79 -21.23
N LYS A 204 -14.73 15.95 -21.42
CA LYS A 204 -16.14 16.08 -21.84
C LYS A 204 -16.25 15.97 -23.36
N PHE A 205 -17.31 15.31 -23.85
CA PHE A 205 -17.65 15.23 -25.28
C PHE A 205 -19.16 15.42 -25.50
N ARG A 206 -19.56 15.76 -26.73
CA ARG A 206 -20.89 16.31 -27.07
C ARG A 206 -22.09 15.47 -26.60
N GLN A 207 -21.99 14.14 -26.63
CA GLN A 207 -23.10 13.22 -26.32
C GLN A 207 -23.01 12.61 -24.91
N LYS A 208 -22.03 13.01 -24.09
CA LYS A 208 -21.72 12.34 -22.83
C LYS A 208 -22.90 12.31 -21.86
N ASP A 209 -23.50 13.47 -21.59
CA ASP A 209 -24.56 13.62 -20.60
C ASP A 209 -25.86 12.90 -21.05
N GLU A 210 -26.16 12.92 -22.35
CA GLU A 210 -27.26 12.18 -22.97
C GLU A 210 -27.09 10.66 -22.82
N LEU A 211 -25.89 10.15 -23.09
CA LEU A 211 -25.57 8.73 -22.96
C LEU A 211 -25.60 8.26 -21.51
N LEU A 212 -25.07 9.04 -20.57
CA LEU A 212 -25.14 8.71 -19.14
C LEU A 212 -26.59 8.65 -18.66
N THR A 213 -27.44 9.59 -19.09
CA THR A 213 -28.88 9.57 -18.78
C THR A 213 -29.57 8.34 -19.38
N LYS A 214 -29.17 7.96 -20.60
CA LYS A 214 -29.66 6.74 -21.27
C LYS A 214 -29.27 5.47 -20.49
N ALA A 215 -28.03 5.35 -20.04
CA ALA A 215 -27.59 4.22 -19.21
C ALA A 215 -28.40 4.11 -17.91
N LYS A 216 -28.63 5.23 -17.22
CA LYS A 216 -29.50 5.28 -16.02
C LYS A 216 -30.92 4.82 -16.35
N SER A 217 -31.48 5.24 -17.50
CA SER A 217 -32.84 4.83 -17.90
C SER A 217 -32.97 3.33 -18.16
N PHE A 218 -31.94 2.69 -18.72
CA PHE A 218 -31.92 1.24 -18.94
C PHE A 218 -31.85 0.48 -17.61
N ALA A 219 -31.02 0.94 -16.68
CA ALA A 219 -30.84 0.28 -15.39
C ALA A 219 -32.12 0.25 -14.52
N LYS A 220 -33.03 1.22 -14.69
CA LYS A 220 -34.33 1.25 -13.97
C LYS A 220 -35.20 0.01 -14.21
N ASN A 221 -34.95 -0.74 -15.29
CA ASN A 221 -35.76 -1.90 -15.65
C ASN A 221 -35.27 -3.23 -15.04
N GLU A 222 -34.11 -3.27 -14.36
CA GLU A 222 -33.51 -4.52 -13.83
C GLU A 222 -33.60 -4.64 -12.30
N GLY A 223 -33.60 -3.51 -11.56
CA GLY A 223 -33.73 -3.47 -10.11
C GLY A 223 -33.00 -2.27 -9.48
N ASP A 224 -33.33 -1.97 -8.22
CA ASP A 224 -32.81 -0.80 -7.50
C ASP A 224 -31.28 -0.89 -7.25
N ASP A 225 -30.76 -2.06 -6.86
CA ASP A 225 -29.32 -2.26 -6.63
C ASP A 225 -28.47 -2.00 -7.88
N PHE A 226 -28.94 -2.47 -9.04
CA PHE A 226 -28.25 -2.24 -10.31
C PHE A 226 -28.40 -0.78 -10.78
N TYR A 227 -29.55 -0.18 -10.53
CA TYR A 227 -29.77 1.24 -10.82
C TYR A 227 -28.85 2.13 -9.98
N GLU A 228 -28.67 1.84 -8.69
CA GLU A 228 -27.73 2.53 -7.80
C GLU A 228 -26.29 2.41 -8.32
N PHE A 229 -25.86 1.19 -8.66
CA PHE A 229 -24.55 0.94 -9.26
C PHE A 229 -24.31 1.75 -10.56
N VAL A 230 -25.28 1.77 -11.48
CA VAL A 230 -25.17 2.52 -12.74
C VAL A 230 -25.18 4.03 -12.48
N CYS A 231 -25.96 4.50 -11.51
CA CYS A 231 -25.96 5.91 -11.11
C CYS A 231 -24.59 6.32 -10.57
N LEU A 232 -24.01 5.52 -9.68
CA LEU A 232 -22.68 5.72 -9.13
C LEU A 232 -21.61 5.80 -10.23
N GLU A 233 -21.57 4.82 -11.13
CA GLU A 233 -20.62 4.78 -12.23
C GLU A 233 -20.77 5.97 -13.19
N ALA A 234 -22.01 6.34 -13.51
CA ALA A 234 -22.28 7.52 -14.33
C ALA A 234 -21.81 8.82 -13.66
N ASP A 235 -22.02 8.95 -12.35
CA ASP A 235 -21.63 10.12 -11.57
C ASP A 235 -20.10 10.22 -11.39
N ILE A 236 -19.41 9.08 -11.25
CA ILE A 236 -17.94 9.02 -11.27
C ILE A 236 -17.40 9.45 -12.64
N MET A 237 -18.04 9.05 -13.74
CA MET A 237 -17.62 9.42 -15.09
C MET A 237 -17.98 10.86 -15.47
N ALA A 238 -18.90 11.51 -14.76
CA ALA A 238 -19.26 12.90 -15.00
C ALA A 238 -18.03 13.83 -14.89
N ALA A 239 -18.02 14.86 -15.73
CA ALA A 239 -16.87 15.77 -15.88
C ALA A 239 -16.81 16.85 -14.79
N GLU A 240 -17.82 16.96 -13.94
CA GLU A 240 -17.87 17.99 -12.90
C GLU A 240 -16.87 17.68 -11.79
N GLU A 241 -16.06 18.70 -11.44
CA GLU A 241 -15.23 18.70 -10.24
C GLU A 241 -16.16 18.65 -9.03
N SER A 242 -16.30 17.45 -8.47
CA SER A 242 -17.04 17.24 -7.24
C SER A 242 -16.16 17.52 -6.04
N ASP A 243 -16.76 18.00 -4.96
CA ASP A 243 -16.12 18.15 -3.66
C ASP A 243 -15.42 16.85 -3.18
N LEU A 244 -14.39 16.99 -2.37
CA LEU A 244 -13.54 15.88 -1.93
C LEU A 244 -14.34 14.83 -1.14
N VAL A 245 -15.29 15.29 -0.32
CA VAL A 245 -16.26 14.46 0.41
C VAL A 245 -17.11 13.61 -0.55
N VAL A 246 -17.60 14.21 -1.63
CA VAL A 246 -18.43 13.52 -2.62
C VAL A 246 -17.63 12.45 -3.34
N MET A 247 -16.37 12.72 -3.68
CA MET A 247 -15.49 11.73 -4.33
C MET A 247 -15.17 10.55 -3.41
N MET A 248 -14.92 10.82 -2.12
CA MET A 248 -14.66 9.78 -1.14
C MET A 248 -15.90 8.91 -0.90
N ASN A 249 -17.08 9.51 -0.76
CA ASN A 249 -18.33 8.76 -0.66
C ASN A 249 -18.55 7.87 -1.88
N ARG A 250 -18.26 8.37 -3.10
CA ARG A 250 -18.33 7.55 -4.33
C ARG A 250 -17.34 6.38 -4.30
N MET A 251 -16.14 6.56 -3.76
CA MET A 251 -15.16 5.49 -3.60
C MET A 251 -15.65 4.42 -2.61
N ILE A 252 -16.16 4.82 -1.45
CA ILE A 252 -16.72 3.90 -0.43
C ILE A 252 -17.91 3.13 -0.99
N THR A 253 -18.84 3.81 -1.66
CA THR A 253 -19.98 3.14 -2.31
C THR A 253 -19.51 2.21 -3.45
N SER A 254 -18.42 2.55 -4.15
CA SER A 254 -17.82 1.65 -5.15
C SER A 254 -17.29 0.37 -4.52
N GLN A 255 -16.66 0.45 -3.34
CA GLN A 255 -16.22 -0.73 -2.59
C GLN A 255 -17.40 -1.61 -2.17
N LYS A 256 -18.50 -1.01 -1.70
CA LYS A 256 -19.74 -1.73 -1.35
C LYS A 256 -20.30 -2.52 -2.54
N HIS A 257 -20.34 -1.91 -3.74
CA HIS A 257 -20.78 -2.59 -4.96
C HIS A 257 -19.68 -3.45 -5.64
N LYS A 258 -18.49 -3.56 -5.04
CA LYS A 258 -17.32 -4.26 -5.62
C LYS A 258 -16.93 -3.76 -7.01
N SER A 259 -17.11 -2.46 -7.26
CA SER A 259 -16.75 -1.82 -8.52
C SER A 259 -15.27 -1.42 -8.56
N VAL A 260 -14.43 -2.30 -9.10
CA VAL A 260 -12.99 -2.03 -9.30
C VAL A 260 -12.77 -0.76 -10.14
N ARG A 261 -13.61 -0.55 -11.17
CA ARG A 261 -13.53 0.63 -12.03
C ARG A 261 -13.84 1.91 -11.26
N GLY A 262 -14.91 1.90 -10.48
CA GLY A 262 -15.32 3.04 -9.65
C GLY A 262 -14.26 3.39 -8.59
N GLU A 263 -13.66 2.38 -7.95
CA GLU A 263 -12.58 2.54 -6.98
C GLU A 263 -11.34 3.20 -7.61
N ILE A 264 -10.84 2.68 -8.73
CA ILE A 264 -9.63 3.20 -9.40
C ILE A 264 -9.84 4.64 -9.88
N ILE A 265 -10.97 4.93 -10.54
CA ILE A 265 -11.23 6.27 -11.08
C ILE A 265 -11.45 7.27 -9.95
N SER A 266 -12.18 6.89 -8.88
CA SER A 266 -12.44 7.79 -7.75
C SER A 266 -11.15 8.10 -6.98
N ALA A 267 -10.34 7.09 -6.68
CA ALA A 267 -9.05 7.31 -6.03
C ALA A 267 -8.11 8.18 -6.89
N ARG A 268 -8.09 7.97 -8.21
CA ARG A 268 -7.32 8.81 -9.14
C ARG A 268 -7.80 10.26 -9.17
N LYS A 269 -9.12 10.51 -9.08
CA LYS A 269 -9.68 11.86 -8.96
C LYS A 269 -9.28 12.52 -7.64
N ILE A 270 -9.38 11.81 -6.51
CA ILE A 270 -8.96 12.33 -5.20
C ILE A 270 -7.47 12.69 -5.22
N LEU A 271 -6.62 11.81 -5.76
CA LEU A 271 -5.20 12.09 -5.98
C LEU A 271 -4.97 13.32 -6.85
N HIS A 272 -5.73 13.48 -7.93
CA HIS A 272 -5.62 14.66 -8.79
C HIS A 272 -5.92 15.96 -8.03
N THR A 273 -6.92 15.95 -7.16
CA THR A 273 -7.26 17.09 -6.29
C THR A 273 -6.15 17.38 -5.28
N HIS A 274 -5.56 16.35 -4.65
CA HIS A 274 -4.40 16.52 -3.76
C HIS A 274 -3.20 17.15 -4.49
N LEU A 275 -2.87 16.65 -5.67
CA LEU A 275 -1.73 17.12 -6.48
C LEU A 275 -1.94 18.55 -7.01
N SER A 276 -3.19 18.94 -7.26
CA SER A 276 -3.55 20.29 -7.72
C SER A 276 -3.70 21.31 -6.58
N SER A 277 -3.84 20.84 -5.33
CA SER A 277 -3.97 21.70 -4.15
C SER A 277 -2.65 22.40 -3.81
N GLU A 278 -2.71 23.62 -3.29
CA GLU A 278 -1.52 24.36 -2.85
C GLU A 278 -0.96 23.76 -1.53
N PRO A 279 0.37 23.80 -1.29
CA PRO A 279 0.95 23.32 -0.03
C PRO A 279 0.36 23.99 1.22
N ALA A 280 -0.01 25.27 1.14
CA ALA A 280 -0.60 26.02 2.26
C ALA A 280 -1.99 25.52 2.69
N LYS A 281 -2.67 24.71 1.86
CA LYS A 281 -3.97 24.11 2.19
C LYS A 281 -3.84 22.78 2.94
N TYR A 282 -2.63 22.25 3.08
CA TYR A 282 -2.41 21.00 3.77
C TYR A 282 -2.40 21.22 5.28
N PHE A 283 -3.21 20.43 5.98
CA PHE A 283 -3.08 20.25 7.41
C PHE A 283 -1.80 19.46 7.70
N LEU A 284 -1.07 19.87 8.74
CA LEU A 284 0.15 19.22 9.21
C LEU A 284 -0.14 18.60 10.57
N GLU A 285 -0.12 17.28 10.62
CA GLU A 285 -0.36 16.49 11.81
C GLU A 285 0.80 16.63 12.81
N GLU A 286 0.47 17.04 14.03
CA GLU A 286 1.45 17.16 15.12
C GLU A 286 1.76 15.80 15.80
N GLU A 287 0.84 14.82 15.68
CA GLU A 287 0.95 13.50 16.29
C GLU A 287 1.10 12.36 15.26
N LEU A 288 1.67 11.23 15.69
CA LEU A 288 1.81 10.04 14.85
C LEU A 288 0.44 9.40 14.57
N VAL A 289 0.04 9.42 13.31
CA VAL A 289 -1.15 8.66 12.84
C VAL A 289 -0.80 7.19 12.70
N PHE A 290 -1.54 6.33 13.43
CA PHE A 290 -1.41 4.87 13.38
C PHE A 290 -2.36 4.23 12.37
N ASP A 291 -3.62 4.70 12.29
CA ASP A 291 -4.60 4.24 11.28
C ASP A 291 -4.73 5.28 10.16
N LEU A 292 -3.96 5.08 9.10
CA LEU A 292 -3.96 5.93 7.91
C LEU A 292 -5.32 6.00 7.22
N MET A 293 -6.10 4.92 7.24
CA MET A 293 -7.40 4.87 6.57
C MET A 293 -8.39 5.73 7.34
N MET A 294 -8.66 5.39 8.60
CA MET A 294 -9.65 6.10 9.43
C MET A 294 -9.34 7.60 9.55
N HIS A 295 -8.06 7.94 9.71
CA HIS A 295 -7.62 9.34 9.79
C HIS A 295 -7.83 10.10 8.48
N SER A 296 -7.47 9.49 7.34
CA SER A 296 -7.67 10.11 6.02
C SER A 296 -9.15 10.30 5.71
N GLU A 297 -9.98 9.34 6.11
CA GLU A 297 -11.43 9.40 5.96
C GLU A 297 -12.05 10.53 6.80
N ASP A 298 -11.65 10.68 8.06
CA ASP A 298 -12.10 11.76 8.94
C ASP A 298 -11.69 13.15 8.43
N LEU A 299 -10.44 13.32 7.98
CA LEU A 299 -9.97 14.60 7.44
C LEU A 299 -10.70 15.00 6.16
N ILE A 300 -10.90 14.06 5.24
CA ILE A 300 -11.62 14.35 4.00
C ILE A 300 -13.08 14.65 4.27
N SER A 301 -13.71 14.01 5.27
CA SER A 301 -15.08 14.35 5.68
C SER A 301 -15.21 15.82 6.12
N LYS A 302 -14.12 16.40 6.64
CA LYS A 302 -13.98 17.82 7.02
C LYS A 302 -13.52 18.71 5.85
N ASN A 303 -13.43 18.15 4.64
CA ASN A 303 -12.88 18.78 3.44
C ASN A 303 -11.46 19.32 3.61
N GLN A 304 -10.64 18.61 4.40
CA GLN A 304 -9.24 18.92 4.63
C GLN A 304 -8.35 17.88 3.96
N VAL A 305 -7.16 18.31 3.54
CA VAL A 305 -6.14 17.44 2.96
C VAL A 305 -4.89 17.49 3.82
N SER A 306 -4.17 16.38 3.88
CA SER A 306 -2.93 16.23 4.63
C SER A 306 -1.92 15.36 3.90
N VAL A 307 -0.73 15.21 4.46
CA VAL A 307 0.34 14.39 3.89
C VAL A 307 -0.08 12.90 3.90
N GLU A 308 -0.70 12.48 4.99
CA GLU A 308 -1.20 11.14 5.28
C GLU A 308 -2.27 10.74 4.29
N SER A 309 -3.25 11.61 4.07
CA SER A 309 -4.31 11.37 3.09
C SER A 309 -3.75 11.27 1.67
N LEU A 310 -2.81 12.14 1.27
CA LEU A 310 -2.15 12.03 -0.03
C LEU A 310 -1.49 10.65 -0.22
N VAL A 311 -0.74 10.17 0.77
CA VAL A 311 -0.05 8.86 0.66
C VAL A 311 -1.03 7.70 0.75
N TYR A 312 -2.08 7.80 1.57
CA TYR A 312 -3.15 6.79 1.63
C TYR A 312 -3.80 6.58 0.27
N PHE A 313 -4.26 7.65 -0.40
CA PHE A 313 -4.88 7.52 -1.73
C PHE A 313 -3.88 7.07 -2.80
N TRP A 314 -2.60 7.44 -2.66
CA TRP A 314 -1.54 6.95 -3.53
C TRP A 314 -1.39 5.44 -3.39
N ASN A 315 -1.27 4.94 -2.16
CA ASN A 315 -1.13 3.52 -1.88
C ASN A 315 -2.37 2.74 -2.30
N PHE A 316 -3.58 3.24 -1.97
CA PHE A 316 -4.84 2.64 -2.41
C PHE A 316 -4.93 2.51 -3.93
N TRP A 317 -4.63 3.58 -4.67
CA TRP A 317 -4.67 3.55 -6.13
C TRP A 317 -3.60 2.61 -6.71
N LYS A 318 -2.34 2.75 -6.24
CA LYS A 318 -1.20 1.92 -6.62
C LYS A 318 -1.50 0.43 -6.47
N ASP A 319 -2.05 0.01 -5.34
CA ASP A 319 -2.30 -1.40 -5.04
C ASP A 319 -3.37 -2.01 -5.98
N LYS A 320 -4.34 -1.19 -6.42
CA LYS A 320 -5.32 -1.63 -7.43
C LYS A 320 -4.69 -1.77 -8.82
N ILE A 321 -3.72 -0.93 -9.16
CA ILE A 321 -2.98 -1.06 -10.44
C ILE A 321 -2.01 -2.24 -10.39
N VAL A 322 -1.39 -2.56 -9.25
CA VAL A 322 -0.57 -3.77 -9.09
C VAL A 322 -1.37 -5.04 -9.41
N LYS A 323 -2.63 -5.11 -8.95
CA LYS A 323 -3.55 -6.21 -9.31
C LYS A 323 -3.91 -6.27 -10.80
N ILE A 324 -3.86 -5.13 -11.51
CA ILE A 324 -3.97 -5.10 -12.97
C ILE A 324 -2.73 -5.70 -13.62
N PHE A 325 -1.52 -5.42 -13.13
CA PHE A 325 -0.29 -6.06 -13.64
C PHE A 325 -0.31 -7.57 -13.45
N GLU A 326 -0.78 -8.06 -12.29
CA GLU A 326 -0.95 -9.49 -12.02
C GLU A 326 -1.91 -10.13 -13.02
N TYR A 327 -3.03 -9.48 -13.32
CA TYR A 327 -3.94 -9.93 -14.38
C TYR A 327 -3.27 -9.96 -15.77
N ILE A 328 -2.52 -8.91 -16.13
CA ILE A 328 -1.85 -8.83 -17.43
C ILE A 328 -0.80 -9.94 -17.58
N GLY A 329 -0.08 -10.29 -16.51
CA GLY A 329 0.86 -11.43 -16.52
C GLY A 329 0.17 -12.76 -16.79
N CYS A 330 -1.07 -12.94 -16.34
CA CYS A 330 -1.82 -14.18 -16.51
C CYS A 330 -2.66 -14.25 -17.80
N LEU A 331 -2.79 -13.14 -18.54
CA LEU A 331 -3.49 -13.11 -19.83
C LEU A 331 -2.85 -14.07 -20.86
N GLU A 332 -1.56 -14.36 -20.71
CA GLU A 332 -0.83 -15.30 -21.57
C GLU A 332 -0.96 -16.77 -21.15
N THR A 333 -1.16 -17.05 -19.85
CA THR A 333 -1.13 -18.41 -19.29
C THR A 333 -2.50 -19.08 -19.17
N GLN A 334 -3.59 -18.36 -19.46
CA GLN A 334 -4.99 -18.85 -19.46
C GLN A 334 -5.48 -19.44 -18.12
N ASP A 335 -4.86 -19.08 -17.00
CA ASP A 335 -5.24 -19.62 -15.69
C ASP A 335 -6.47 -18.91 -15.08
N VAL A 336 -7.25 -19.69 -14.32
CA VAL A 336 -8.62 -19.38 -13.88
C VAL A 336 -8.58 -18.36 -12.72
N ASN A 337 -8.51 -17.07 -13.04
CA ASN A 337 -7.92 -16.11 -12.10
C ASN A 337 -8.88 -15.26 -11.25
N GLU A 338 -8.56 -15.22 -9.96
CA GLU A 338 -9.02 -14.31 -8.89
C GLU A 338 -9.04 -12.82 -9.31
N PHE A 339 -8.23 -12.44 -10.30
CA PHE A 339 -8.08 -11.08 -10.81
C PHE A 339 -9.03 -10.70 -11.97
N ARG A 340 -10.04 -11.51 -12.30
CA ARG A 340 -10.93 -11.27 -13.45
C ARG A 340 -11.52 -9.86 -13.49
N ASN A 341 -11.96 -9.34 -12.34
CA ASN A 341 -12.57 -8.01 -12.25
C ASN A 341 -11.57 -6.88 -12.57
N TYR A 342 -10.32 -7.03 -12.15
CA TYR A 342 -9.23 -6.11 -12.48
C TYR A 342 -8.90 -6.16 -13.97
N GLY A 343 -8.97 -7.34 -14.56
CA GLY A 343 -8.78 -7.51 -15.99
C GLY A 343 -9.86 -6.87 -16.85
N GLU A 344 -11.12 -7.07 -16.49
CA GLU A 344 -12.22 -6.38 -17.16
C GLU A 344 -12.11 -4.85 -16.99
N CYS A 345 -11.70 -4.39 -15.81
CA CYS A 345 -11.41 -2.97 -15.60
C CYS A 345 -10.27 -2.47 -16.49
N CYS A 346 -9.16 -3.21 -16.61
CA CYS A 346 -8.03 -2.87 -17.46
C CYS A 346 -8.44 -2.75 -18.94
N LEU A 347 -9.15 -3.77 -19.46
CA LEU A 347 -9.66 -3.76 -20.84
C LEU A 347 -10.63 -2.59 -21.06
N ASN A 348 -11.52 -2.34 -20.10
CA ASN A 348 -12.46 -1.22 -20.16
C ASN A 348 -11.74 0.14 -20.18
N PHE A 349 -10.71 0.30 -19.35
CA PHE A 349 -9.92 1.52 -19.28
C PHE A 349 -9.16 1.77 -20.58
N LEU A 350 -8.54 0.74 -21.17
CA LEU A 350 -7.81 0.85 -22.43
C LEU A 350 -8.73 0.97 -23.66
N GLY A 351 -10.02 0.68 -23.51
CA GLY A 351 -10.98 0.67 -24.62
C GLY A 351 -10.85 -0.55 -25.52
N VAL A 352 -10.54 -1.69 -24.90
CA VAL A 352 -10.43 -2.99 -25.56
C VAL A 352 -11.69 -3.79 -25.29
N TRP A 353 -12.41 -4.14 -26.35
CA TRP A 353 -13.58 -4.97 -26.29
C TRP A 353 -13.22 -6.42 -26.59
N ARG A 354 -13.37 -7.30 -25.59
CA ARG A 354 -13.11 -8.74 -25.74
C ARG A 354 -14.34 -9.45 -26.29
N GLN A 355 -14.21 -10.08 -27.45
CA GLN A 355 -15.21 -10.97 -28.04
C GLN A 355 -14.72 -12.43 -28.00
N PHE A 356 -15.65 -13.36 -27.78
CA PHE A 356 -15.37 -14.79 -27.80
C PHE A 356 -15.90 -15.39 -29.10
N HIS A 357 -15.01 -15.99 -29.89
CA HIS A 357 -15.39 -16.83 -31.03
C HIS A 357 -14.96 -18.26 -30.73
N ASN A 358 -15.93 -19.11 -30.43
CA ASN A 358 -15.73 -20.49 -29.95
C ASN A 358 -14.83 -20.51 -28.70
N PHE A 359 -13.57 -20.89 -28.85
CA PHE A 359 -12.56 -20.97 -27.77
C PHE A 359 -11.50 -19.86 -27.84
N ASN A 360 -11.51 -19.02 -28.87
CA ASN A 360 -10.53 -17.96 -29.05
C ASN A 360 -11.12 -16.60 -28.66
N SER A 361 -10.37 -15.85 -27.87
CA SER A 361 -10.69 -14.45 -27.55
C SER A 361 -10.10 -13.53 -28.62
N VAL A 362 -10.93 -12.68 -29.19
CA VAL A 362 -10.52 -11.60 -30.11
C VAL A 362 -10.66 -10.29 -29.36
N TYR A 363 -9.60 -9.48 -29.41
CA TYR A 363 -9.54 -8.18 -28.74
C TYR A 363 -9.70 -7.08 -29.79
N LEU A 364 -10.72 -6.24 -29.62
CA LEU A 364 -11.07 -5.17 -30.56
C LEU A 364 -10.88 -3.79 -29.92
N LEU A 365 -10.26 -2.87 -30.64
CA LEU A 365 -10.03 -1.50 -30.21
C LEU A 365 -11.23 -0.63 -30.56
N VAL A 366 -11.87 -0.05 -29.54
CA VAL A 366 -12.98 0.91 -29.70
C VAL A 366 -12.48 2.23 -30.27
N ASN A 367 -11.27 2.65 -29.88
CA ASN A 367 -10.61 3.84 -30.44
C ASN A 367 -9.20 3.46 -30.90
N SER A 368 -9.03 3.30 -32.22
CA SER A 368 -7.73 2.96 -32.80
C SER A 368 -6.69 4.07 -32.64
N GLU A 369 -7.11 5.30 -32.40
CA GLU A 369 -6.24 6.48 -32.28
C GLU A 369 -5.85 6.80 -30.84
N ALA A 370 -6.22 5.93 -29.89
CA ALA A 370 -5.79 6.05 -28.49
C ALA A 370 -4.26 6.09 -28.39
N ASP A 371 -3.74 6.94 -27.49
CA ASP A 371 -2.30 7.23 -27.40
C ASP A 371 -1.48 5.97 -27.13
N TRP A 372 -1.96 5.09 -26.25
CA TRP A 372 -1.34 3.81 -25.92
C TRP A 372 -1.31 2.82 -27.10
N ALA A 373 -2.21 2.97 -28.08
CA ALA A 373 -2.36 2.05 -29.21
C ALA A 373 -1.66 2.50 -30.51
N LYS A 374 -0.94 3.63 -30.49
CA LYS A 374 -0.29 4.21 -31.69
C LYS A 374 0.81 3.34 -32.30
N GLY A 375 1.52 2.57 -31.47
CA GLY A 375 2.64 1.71 -31.87
C GLY A 375 2.26 0.27 -32.19
N VAL A 376 0.99 -0.10 -32.08
CA VAL A 376 0.54 -1.48 -32.21
C VAL A 376 0.12 -1.81 -33.65
N GLU A 377 0.45 -3.01 -34.13
CA GLU A 377 -0.01 -3.47 -35.43
C GLU A 377 -1.52 -3.73 -35.41
N LYS A 378 -2.24 -3.00 -36.26
CA LYS A 378 -3.70 -3.07 -36.35
C LYS A 378 -4.09 -4.00 -37.50
N ARG A 379 -4.89 -5.03 -37.19
CA ARG A 379 -5.52 -5.86 -38.23
C ARG A 379 -6.98 -5.44 -38.40
N TYR A 380 -7.35 -5.08 -39.62
CA TYR A 380 -8.75 -4.79 -39.95
C TYR A 380 -9.38 -6.06 -40.52
N PHE A 381 -10.51 -6.47 -39.95
CA PHE A 381 -11.29 -7.58 -40.50
C PHE A 381 -11.83 -7.21 -41.88
N HIS A 382 -11.80 -8.17 -42.82
CA HIS A 382 -12.14 -7.94 -44.25
C HIS A 382 -13.59 -7.48 -44.51
N SER A 383 -14.44 -7.47 -43.48
CA SER A 383 -15.84 -6.97 -43.53
C SER A 383 -16.12 -5.81 -42.56
N ASN A 384 -15.17 -5.42 -41.70
CA ASN A 384 -15.39 -4.51 -40.58
C ASN A 384 -14.50 -3.26 -40.68
N ARG A 385 -15.08 -2.13 -41.12
CA ARG A 385 -14.37 -0.85 -41.21
C ARG A 385 -14.36 -0.03 -39.90
N LEU A 386 -15.07 -0.49 -38.86
CA LEU A 386 -15.31 0.30 -37.66
C LEU A 386 -14.32 0.03 -36.50
N LEU A 387 -13.88 -1.22 -36.31
CA LEU A 387 -13.01 -1.61 -35.20
C LEU A 387 -11.75 -2.35 -35.70
N ALA A 388 -10.60 -2.04 -35.11
CA ALA A 388 -9.34 -2.73 -35.37
C ALA A 388 -9.13 -3.86 -34.35
N SER A 389 -8.63 -5.02 -34.77
CA SER A 389 -8.21 -6.08 -33.84
C SER A 389 -6.74 -5.96 -33.47
N ILE A 390 -6.43 -6.39 -32.24
CA ILE A 390 -5.09 -6.40 -31.65
C ILE A 390 -4.72 -7.83 -31.24
N ASP A 391 -3.47 -8.22 -31.46
CA ASP A 391 -2.93 -9.49 -30.99
C ASP A 391 -2.76 -9.48 -29.46
N VAL A 392 -2.99 -10.61 -28.79
CA VAL A 392 -2.94 -10.69 -27.32
C VAL A 392 -1.57 -10.31 -26.76
N ARG A 393 -0.48 -10.73 -27.41
CA ARG A 393 0.89 -10.41 -26.95
C ARG A 393 1.19 -8.94 -27.09
N GLN A 394 0.75 -8.33 -28.19
CA GLN A 394 0.87 -6.89 -28.40
C GLN A 394 0.03 -6.10 -27.40
N LEU A 395 -1.17 -6.59 -27.06
CA LEU A 395 -2.00 -6.00 -26.01
C LEU A 395 -1.32 -6.07 -24.64
N VAL A 396 -0.79 -7.23 -24.25
CA VAL A 396 -0.07 -7.42 -22.97
C VAL A 396 1.09 -6.45 -22.87
N SER A 397 1.97 -6.43 -23.87
CA SER A 397 3.14 -5.54 -23.91
C SER A 397 2.74 -4.05 -23.87
N ALA A 398 1.81 -3.62 -24.73
CA ALA A 398 1.38 -2.21 -24.75
C ALA A 398 0.67 -1.79 -23.45
N SER A 399 -0.09 -2.70 -22.83
CA SER A 399 -0.75 -2.45 -21.54
C SER A 399 0.27 -2.30 -20.41
N GLN A 400 1.29 -3.17 -20.35
CA GLN A 400 2.37 -3.08 -19.37
C GLN A 400 3.12 -1.77 -19.48
N THR A 401 3.52 -1.37 -20.69
CA THR A 401 4.21 -0.09 -20.93
C THR A 401 3.33 1.10 -20.52
N PHE A 402 2.03 1.08 -20.83
CA PHE A 402 1.10 2.14 -20.45
C PHE A 402 0.97 2.26 -18.93
N TRP A 403 0.63 1.18 -18.22
CA TRP A 403 0.43 1.22 -16.78
C TRP A 403 1.74 1.52 -16.04
N SER A 404 2.88 1.04 -16.54
CA SER A 404 4.21 1.39 -16.02
C SER A 404 4.44 2.89 -16.12
N SER A 405 4.19 3.47 -17.30
CA SER A 405 4.34 4.92 -17.51
C SER A 405 3.38 5.74 -16.65
N GLU A 406 2.14 5.30 -16.44
CA GLU A 406 1.16 6.04 -15.63
C GLU A 406 1.55 5.99 -14.14
N VAL A 407 1.91 4.82 -13.60
CA VAL A 407 2.36 4.68 -12.20
C VAL A 407 3.62 5.51 -11.94
N LEU A 408 4.61 5.47 -12.85
CA LEU A 408 5.82 6.29 -12.75
C LEU A 408 5.49 7.80 -12.78
N SER A 409 4.66 8.22 -13.73
CA SER A 409 4.27 9.63 -13.89
C SER A 409 3.57 10.16 -12.64
N VAL A 410 2.54 9.46 -12.14
CA VAL A 410 1.80 9.85 -10.94
C VAL A 410 2.68 9.80 -9.71
N GLY A 411 3.50 8.76 -9.57
CA GLY A 411 4.43 8.62 -8.45
C GLY A 411 5.45 9.76 -8.38
N ILE A 412 6.00 10.18 -9.52
CA ILE A 412 6.90 11.35 -9.60
C ILE A 412 6.15 12.63 -9.22
N MET A 413 4.88 12.81 -9.64
CA MET A 413 4.07 13.96 -9.21
C MET A 413 3.85 13.96 -7.69
N VAL A 414 3.58 12.80 -7.08
CA VAL A 414 3.44 12.66 -5.62
C VAL A 414 4.76 13.03 -4.93
N LEU A 415 5.90 12.55 -5.41
CA LEU A 415 7.23 12.89 -4.87
C LEU A 415 7.51 14.40 -4.94
N HIS A 416 7.19 15.05 -6.06
CA HIS A 416 7.32 16.50 -6.20
C HIS A 416 6.41 17.25 -5.21
N LYS A 417 5.19 16.77 -5.01
CA LYS A 417 4.24 17.37 -4.05
C LYS A 417 4.73 17.21 -2.61
N LEU A 418 5.21 16.02 -2.23
CA LEU A 418 5.80 15.76 -0.91
C LEU A 418 7.04 16.62 -0.67
N LYS A 419 7.91 16.76 -1.67
CA LYS A 419 9.06 17.67 -1.58
C LYS A 419 8.63 19.12 -1.40
N ALA A 420 7.61 19.58 -2.12
CA ALA A 420 7.08 20.94 -1.94
C ALA A 420 6.49 21.15 -0.54
N LEU A 421 5.88 20.13 0.06
CA LEU A 421 5.37 20.16 1.44
C LEU A 421 6.52 20.17 2.45
N HIS A 422 7.59 19.41 2.22
CA HIS A 422 8.80 19.43 3.04
C HIS A 422 9.50 20.80 3.05
N ASP A 423 9.59 21.43 1.87
CA ASP A 423 10.28 22.71 1.68
C ASP A 423 9.45 23.91 2.18
N PHE A 424 8.13 23.74 2.35
CA PHE A 424 7.23 24.78 2.84
C PHE A 424 7.51 25.10 4.32
N GLN A 425 7.95 26.33 4.63
CA GLN A 425 8.34 26.74 5.98
C GLN A 425 7.14 27.18 6.83
N VAL A 426 6.91 26.47 7.94
CA VAL A 426 6.08 26.92 9.07
C VAL A 426 6.99 27.09 10.28
N GLN A 427 6.96 28.24 10.95
CA GLN A 427 7.83 28.49 12.12
C GLN A 427 7.37 27.65 13.32
N GLY A 428 8.21 26.71 13.82
CA GLY A 428 7.94 25.95 15.05
C GLY A 428 8.86 24.73 15.27
N SER A 429 8.93 24.23 16.51
CA SER A 429 9.65 23.01 16.94
C SER A 429 8.94 21.71 16.53
N ASP A 430 7.60 21.71 16.50
CA ASP A 430 6.76 20.57 16.11
C ASP A 430 6.91 20.17 14.62
N MET A 431 7.67 20.98 13.87
CA MET A 431 7.98 20.73 12.47
C MET A 431 9.03 19.63 12.24
N LEU A 432 9.84 19.26 13.24
CA LEU A 432 10.92 18.28 13.05
C LEU A 432 10.38 16.88 12.73
N ILE A 433 9.32 16.46 13.43
CA ILE A 433 8.66 15.16 13.20
C ILE A 433 7.90 15.17 11.88
N CYS A 434 7.16 16.25 11.60
CA CYS A 434 6.48 16.41 10.32
C CYS A 434 7.48 16.28 9.15
N LYS A 435 8.63 16.94 9.25
CA LYS A 435 9.68 16.87 8.22
C LYS A 435 10.31 15.50 8.11
N SER A 436 10.67 14.87 9.23
CA SER A 436 11.25 13.52 9.19
C SER A 436 10.27 12.52 8.60
N ARG A 437 8.97 12.66 8.92
CA ARG A 437 7.88 11.83 8.37
C ARG A 437 7.68 12.04 6.87
N ILE A 438 7.66 13.29 6.39
CA ILE A 438 7.61 13.55 4.94
C ILE A 438 8.80 12.92 4.21
N LEU A 439 10.01 12.97 4.78
CA LEU A 439 11.18 12.32 4.16
C LEU A 439 11.05 10.79 4.12
N THR A 440 10.49 10.15 5.16
CA THR A 440 10.20 8.71 5.11
C THR A 440 9.19 8.36 4.02
N LEU A 441 8.16 9.19 3.81
CA LEU A 441 7.16 8.97 2.77
C LEU A 441 7.75 9.21 1.36
N ILE A 442 8.63 10.20 1.20
CA ILE A 442 9.40 10.40 -0.04
C ILE A 442 10.24 9.15 -0.33
N TYR A 443 10.92 8.61 0.68
CA TYR A 443 11.72 7.41 0.53
C TYR A 443 10.87 6.19 0.18
N GLU A 444 9.74 5.97 0.86
CA GLU A 444 8.82 4.85 0.60
C GLU A 444 8.32 4.87 -0.85
N VAL A 445 7.79 6.01 -1.30
CA VAL A 445 7.29 6.15 -2.67
C VAL A 445 8.41 6.00 -3.69
N ALA A 446 9.58 6.61 -3.47
CA ALA A 446 10.70 6.52 -4.40
C ALA A 446 11.29 5.10 -4.47
N SER A 447 11.38 4.40 -3.35
CA SER A 447 11.90 3.03 -3.29
C SER A 447 10.95 2.06 -3.97
N PHE A 448 9.63 2.15 -3.71
CA PHE A 448 8.64 1.36 -4.46
C PHE A 448 8.78 1.58 -5.98
N LEU A 449 8.90 2.84 -6.42
CA LEU A 449 9.04 3.14 -7.84
C LEU A 449 10.36 2.63 -8.43
N LEU A 450 11.43 2.51 -7.65
CA LEU A 450 12.72 1.96 -8.12
C LEU A 450 12.74 0.43 -8.15
N GLU A 451 12.21 -0.20 -7.10
CA GLU A 451 12.36 -1.63 -6.83
C GLU A 451 11.23 -2.50 -7.42
N SER A 452 10.12 -1.88 -7.84
CA SER A 452 8.99 -2.61 -8.38
C SER A 452 9.33 -3.35 -9.68
N LYS A 453 9.12 -4.67 -9.67
CA LYS A 453 9.28 -5.56 -10.83
C LYS A 453 8.35 -5.23 -12.02
N TYR A 454 7.30 -4.45 -11.78
CA TYR A 454 6.30 -4.13 -12.80
C TYR A 454 6.63 -2.89 -13.62
N LEU A 455 7.63 -2.12 -13.20
CA LEU A 455 7.94 -0.83 -13.79
C LEU A 455 9.18 -0.91 -14.67
N GLU A 456 9.02 -0.43 -15.90
CA GLU A 456 10.11 -0.25 -16.85
C GLU A 456 10.68 1.17 -16.70
N HIS A 457 11.96 1.25 -16.31
CA HIS A 457 12.59 2.54 -16.06
C HIS A 457 13.34 3.06 -17.28
N SER A 458 13.04 4.29 -17.67
CA SER A 458 13.99 5.05 -18.47
C SER A 458 15.15 5.49 -17.57
N TYR A 459 16.34 5.65 -18.15
CA TYR A 459 17.52 6.16 -17.43
C TYR A 459 17.21 7.49 -16.70
N GLN A 460 16.40 8.36 -17.30
CA GLN A 460 16.00 9.65 -16.72
C GLN A 460 15.09 9.48 -15.50
N HIS A 461 14.17 8.51 -15.52
CA HIS A 461 13.30 8.21 -14.38
C HIS A 461 14.12 7.65 -13.21
N SER A 462 14.99 6.68 -13.45
CA SER A 462 15.88 6.14 -12.41
C SER A 462 16.76 7.21 -11.78
N GLU A 463 17.36 8.10 -12.60
CA GLU A 463 18.18 9.20 -12.08
C GLU A 463 17.37 10.17 -11.22
N THR A 464 16.12 10.46 -11.61
CA THR A 464 15.22 11.34 -10.86
C THR A 464 14.80 10.71 -9.54
N LEU A 465 14.42 9.43 -9.53
CA LEU A 465 14.04 8.71 -8.33
C LEU A 465 15.20 8.59 -7.34
N LEU A 466 16.41 8.28 -7.84
CA LEU A 466 17.64 8.26 -7.01
C LEU A 466 17.96 9.63 -6.39
N LYS A 467 17.64 10.74 -7.06
CA LYS A 467 17.77 12.09 -6.47
C LYS A 467 16.81 12.28 -5.28
N PHE A 468 15.59 11.74 -5.34
CA PHE A 468 14.66 11.78 -4.22
C PHE A 468 15.11 10.89 -3.06
N VAL A 469 15.62 9.68 -3.34
CA VAL A 469 16.18 8.79 -2.32
C VAL A 469 17.34 9.46 -1.58
N ARG A 470 18.29 10.06 -2.33
CA ARG A 470 19.42 10.81 -1.75
C ARG A 470 18.94 12.01 -0.92
N LEU A 471 17.97 12.77 -1.44
CA LEU A 471 17.38 13.90 -0.73
C LEU A 471 16.76 13.47 0.60
N ALA A 472 16.07 12.33 0.62
CA ALA A 472 15.51 11.76 1.85
C ALA A 472 16.63 11.36 2.81
N ALA A 473 17.58 10.55 2.35
CA ALA A 473 18.68 10.03 3.16
C ALA A 473 19.55 11.14 3.79
N ASP A 474 19.98 12.10 2.97
CA ASP A 474 20.89 13.19 3.39
C ASP A 474 20.29 14.09 4.46
N ASN A 475 18.99 14.39 4.36
CA ASN A 475 18.31 15.30 5.30
C ASN A 475 17.77 14.58 6.54
N PHE A 476 17.47 13.28 6.45
CA PHE A 476 16.78 12.54 7.51
C PHE A 476 17.59 12.47 8.81
N VAL A 477 18.89 12.19 8.71
CA VAL A 477 19.79 12.08 9.87
C VAL A 477 19.78 13.34 10.73
N ARG A 478 19.73 14.52 10.09
CA ARG A 478 19.73 15.81 10.79
C ARG A 478 18.45 16.03 11.61
N TYR A 479 17.32 15.52 11.15
CA TYR A 479 16.04 15.66 11.85
C TYR A 479 15.88 14.62 12.97
N ILE A 480 16.39 13.41 12.76
CA ILE A 480 16.31 12.30 13.71
C ILE A 480 17.30 12.45 14.87
N PHE A 481 18.46 13.07 14.62
CA PHE A 481 19.49 13.33 15.63
C PHE A 481 19.66 14.84 15.87
N PRO A 482 18.65 15.54 16.45
CA PRO A 482 18.74 16.96 16.71
C PRO A 482 19.80 17.25 17.78
N SER A 483 20.44 18.42 17.69
CA SER A 483 21.42 18.86 18.70
C SER A 483 20.78 19.15 20.06
N ASP A 484 19.49 19.50 20.07
CA ASP A 484 18.70 19.73 21.28
C ASP A 484 18.13 18.40 21.79
N TRP A 485 18.55 17.98 22.98
CA TRP A 485 18.11 16.72 23.57
C TRP A 485 16.61 16.72 23.89
N ARG A 486 15.99 17.90 24.03
CA ARG A 486 14.55 18.02 24.29
C ARG A 486 13.73 17.48 23.12
N GLU A 487 14.20 17.73 21.90
CA GLU A 487 13.56 17.26 20.67
C GLU A 487 13.77 15.76 20.47
N SER A 488 14.99 15.25 20.75
CA SER A 488 15.27 13.81 20.66
C SER A 488 14.54 12.99 21.73
N LEU A 489 14.24 13.60 22.88
CA LEU A 489 13.55 12.97 24.01
C LEU A 489 12.02 13.01 23.87
N ARG A 490 11.44 13.57 22.81
CA ARG A 490 9.99 13.49 22.62
C ARG A 490 9.58 12.03 22.37
N SER A 491 8.46 11.64 22.97
CA SER A 491 7.96 10.25 22.91
C SER A 491 7.75 9.78 21.47
N ASP A 492 7.03 10.58 20.69
CA ASP A 492 6.79 10.42 19.25
C ASP A 492 8.08 10.23 18.44
N MET A 493 9.13 11.03 18.66
CA MET A 493 10.44 10.88 18.00
C MET A 493 11.12 9.55 18.33
N VAL A 494 11.06 9.11 19.59
CA VAL A 494 11.67 7.84 20.02
C VAL A 494 10.96 6.65 19.37
N PHE A 495 9.63 6.65 19.37
CA PHE A 495 8.85 5.59 18.71
C PHE A 495 9.02 5.63 17.18
N PHE A 496 9.02 6.81 16.56
CA PHE A 496 9.22 6.98 15.13
C PHE A 496 10.57 6.43 14.66
N ARG A 497 11.65 6.71 15.40
CA ARG A 497 13.00 6.18 15.14
C ARG A 497 13.07 4.65 15.09
N ARG A 498 12.22 3.97 15.87
CA ARG A 498 12.16 2.50 15.94
C ARG A 498 11.41 1.87 14.78
N SER A 499 10.62 2.65 14.03
CA SER A 499 9.86 2.13 12.89
C SER A 499 10.79 1.54 11.82
N ASP A 500 10.31 0.50 11.14
CA ASP A 500 11.09 -0.18 10.11
C ASP A 500 11.44 0.74 8.94
N MET A 501 10.55 1.69 8.61
CA MET A 501 10.79 2.69 7.57
C MET A 501 11.89 3.69 7.96
N SER A 502 11.94 4.11 9.23
CA SER A 502 13.05 4.93 9.72
C SER A 502 14.37 4.16 9.64
N LYS A 503 14.38 2.90 10.07
CA LYS A 503 15.59 2.06 10.03
C LYS A 503 16.05 1.78 8.60
N SER A 504 15.14 1.54 7.66
CA SER A 504 15.48 1.29 6.25
C SER A 504 16.08 2.53 5.59
N LEU A 505 15.54 3.72 5.86
CA LEU A 505 16.09 4.99 5.38
C LEU A 505 17.47 5.31 5.98
N LEU A 506 17.68 5.02 7.27
CA LEU A 506 18.99 5.16 7.92
C LEU A 506 20.01 4.16 7.36
N LYS A 507 19.61 2.91 7.11
CA LYS A 507 20.44 1.91 6.40
C LYS A 507 20.83 2.44 5.02
N ARG A 508 19.88 3.00 4.26
CA ARG A 508 20.14 3.60 2.96
C ARG A 508 21.15 4.74 3.04
N PHE A 509 21.02 5.64 4.01
CA PHE A 509 21.98 6.72 4.25
C PHE A 509 23.40 6.20 4.49
N VAL A 510 23.55 5.13 5.29
CA VAL A 510 24.87 4.51 5.56
C VAL A 510 25.46 3.96 4.27
N VAL A 511 24.68 3.22 3.47
CA VAL A 511 25.13 2.68 2.18
C VAL A 511 25.59 3.77 1.21
N GLU A 512 24.84 4.87 1.09
CA GLU A 512 25.19 5.98 0.19
C GLU A 512 26.43 6.75 0.66
N SER A 513 26.57 6.92 1.98
CA SER A 513 27.75 7.53 2.59
C SER A 513 29.03 6.73 2.25
N ILE A 514 28.95 5.40 2.28
CA ILE A 514 30.10 4.51 2.00
C ILE A 514 30.35 4.38 0.49
N SER A 515 29.30 4.16 -0.31
CA SER A 515 29.41 3.92 -1.76
C SER A 515 30.03 5.11 -2.51
N SER A 516 29.95 6.32 -1.94
CA SER A 516 30.54 7.52 -2.52
C SER A 516 32.08 7.54 -2.52
N ARG A 517 32.76 6.76 -1.66
CA ARG A 517 34.23 6.80 -1.50
C ARG A 517 34.81 5.47 -1.03
N LYS A 518 35.93 5.04 -1.64
CA LYS A 518 36.75 3.90 -1.14
C LYS A 518 37.31 4.11 0.28
N ARG A 519 37.35 5.36 0.75
CA ARG A 519 37.90 5.77 2.05
C ARG A 519 36.89 6.70 2.73
N LEU A 520 36.37 6.30 3.89
CA LEU A 520 35.51 7.14 4.71
C LEU A 520 36.31 8.30 5.32
N SER A 521 35.73 9.50 5.39
CA SER A 521 36.30 10.62 6.16
C SER A 521 35.96 10.51 7.65
N TYR A 522 36.65 11.26 8.51
CA TYR A 522 36.29 11.32 9.93
C TYR A 522 34.83 11.76 10.13
N GLY A 523 34.38 12.82 9.43
CA GLY A 523 32.99 13.28 9.47
C GLY A 523 31.97 12.18 9.12
N GLN A 524 32.24 11.40 8.07
CA GLN A 524 31.41 10.26 7.68
C GLN A 524 31.44 9.14 8.73
N ILE A 525 32.63 8.79 9.26
CA ILE A 525 32.79 7.77 10.30
C ILE A 525 31.96 8.13 11.53
N GLY A 526 32.07 9.37 12.01
CA GLY A 526 31.31 9.84 13.16
C GLY A 526 29.81 9.75 12.92
N THR A 527 29.33 10.22 11.77
CA THR A 527 27.90 10.24 11.44
C THR A 527 27.33 8.82 11.30
N VAL A 528 28.05 7.92 10.63
CA VAL A 528 27.66 6.50 10.49
C VAL A 528 27.60 5.82 11.85
N LEU A 529 28.59 6.03 12.72
CA LEU A 529 28.60 5.41 14.06
C LEU A 529 27.53 6.00 14.98
N MET A 530 27.25 7.29 14.87
CA MET A 530 26.11 7.91 15.56
C MET A 530 24.79 7.25 15.15
N VAL A 531 24.59 6.98 13.85
CA VAL A 531 23.39 6.28 13.36
C VAL A 531 23.34 4.84 13.86
N ILE A 532 24.46 4.11 13.84
CA ILE A 532 24.53 2.72 14.33
C ILE A 532 24.19 2.65 15.82
N LEU A 533 24.83 3.50 16.64
CA LEU A 533 24.57 3.54 18.08
C LEU A 533 23.15 4.06 18.39
N GLY A 534 22.67 5.05 17.65
CA GLY A 534 21.37 5.66 17.89
C GLY A 534 20.17 4.90 17.34
N SER A 535 20.38 3.82 16.59
CA SER A 535 19.28 3.07 15.95
C SER A 535 19.47 1.55 15.90
N GLY A 536 20.65 1.02 16.28
CA GLY A 536 20.94 -0.41 16.31
C GLY A 536 21.04 -1.07 14.93
N ILE A 537 21.30 -0.30 13.87
CA ILE A 537 21.28 -0.78 12.48
C ILE A 537 22.67 -1.26 12.07
N ILE A 538 22.96 -2.55 12.27
CA ILE A 538 24.18 -3.17 11.73
C ILE A 538 23.94 -4.64 11.38
N ASP A 539 23.74 -4.89 10.09
CA ASP A 539 23.73 -6.25 9.56
C ASP A 539 25.12 -6.65 9.03
N LYS A 540 25.25 -7.92 8.64
CA LYS A 540 26.52 -8.49 8.15
C LYS A 540 27.04 -7.79 6.88
N GLU A 541 26.14 -7.32 6.03
CA GLU A 541 26.47 -6.68 4.76
C GLU A 541 27.02 -5.27 5.00
N LEU A 542 26.30 -4.46 5.78
CA LEU A 542 26.73 -3.13 6.22
C LEU A 542 28.07 -3.19 6.96
N TYR A 543 28.23 -4.16 7.87
CA TYR A 543 29.49 -4.35 8.58
C TYR A 543 30.66 -4.58 7.62
N GLY A 544 30.49 -5.45 6.62
CA GLY A 544 31.50 -5.70 5.59
C GLY A 544 31.90 -4.41 4.86
N MET A 545 30.92 -3.64 4.40
CA MET A 545 31.15 -2.37 3.69
C MET A 545 31.86 -1.32 4.55
N ILE A 546 31.42 -1.11 5.80
CA ILE A 546 32.02 -0.12 6.70
C ILE A 546 33.47 -0.53 7.01
N ARG A 547 33.69 -1.83 7.31
CA ARG A 547 35.01 -2.37 7.63
C ARG A 547 36.01 -2.14 6.50
N GLU A 548 35.60 -2.32 5.25
CA GLU A 548 36.44 -2.02 4.09
C GLU A 548 36.78 -0.54 3.99
N GLY A 549 35.80 0.34 4.21
CA GLY A 549 35.97 1.80 4.22
C GLY A 549 36.87 2.33 5.34
N LEU A 550 37.07 1.54 6.41
CA LEU A 550 37.92 1.82 7.57
C LEU A 550 39.33 1.21 7.48
N ASN A 551 39.69 0.51 6.40
CA ASN A 551 41.02 -0.15 6.30
C ASN A 551 42.22 0.79 6.48
N TRP A 552 42.04 2.09 6.23
CA TRP A 552 43.08 3.10 6.41
C TRP A 552 43.22 3.61 7.85
N ASN A 553 42.22 3.34 8.72
CA ASN A 553 42.18 3.82 10.10
C ASN A 553 42.02 2.63 11.07
N LEU A 554 43.15 2.20 11.64
CA LEU A 554 43.20 1.04 12.53
C LEU A 554 42.39 1.22 13.82
N PRO A 555 42.45 2.37 14.54
CA PRO A 555 41.63 2.60 15.73
C PRO A 555 40.12 2.41 15.48
N TRP A 556 39.56 3.10 14.49
CA TRP A 556 38.13 3.00 14.17
C TRP A 556 37.74 1.60 13.67
N LYS A 557 38.62 0.93 12.92
CA LYS A 557 38.39 -0.45 12.47
C LYS A 557 38.36 -1.43 13.66
N SER A 558 39.31 -1.32 14.60
CA SER A 558 39.36 -2.16 15.80
C SER A 558 38.11 -2.00 16.67
N PHE A 559 37.65 -0.74 16.83
CA PHE A 559 36.39 -0.46 17.51
C PHE A 559 35.20 -1.13 16.83
N LEU A 560 35.04 -0.98 15.51
CA LEU A 560 33.93 -1.59 14.77
C LEU A 560 33.94 -3.13 14.87
N GLU A 561 35.10 -3.77 14.74
CA GLU A 561 35.25 -5.22 14.86
C GLU A 561 34.87 -5.72 16.27
N SER A 562 35.22 -4.95 17.30
CA SER A 562 34.85 -5.23 18.70
C SER A 562 33.36 -5.03 18.95
N LEU A 563 32.80 -3.97 18.37
CA LEU A 563 31.39 -3.60 18.48
C LEU A 563 30.50 -4.69 17.86
N TYR A 564 30.84 -5.13 16.65
CA TYR A 564 30.12 -6.18 15.94
C TYR A 564 30.20 -7.54 16.67
N ARG A 565 31.37 -7.89 17.21
CA ARG A 565 31.56 -9.12 18.00
C ARG A 565 30.68 -9.15 19.26
N THR A 566 30.49 -7.99 19.89
CA THR A 566 29.65 -7.86 21.09
C THR A 566 28.15 -7.94 20.76
N MET A 567 27.75 -7.63 19.51
CA MET A 567 26.38 -7.76 19.03
C MET A 567 26.01 -9.15 18.50
N GLY A 568 26.98 -9.95 18.02
CA GLY A 568 26.72 -11.25 17.40
C GLY A 568 27.27 -12.43 18.19
N THR A 569 26.49 -12.99 19.12
CA THR A 569 26.77 -14.30 19.74
C THR A 569 26.17 -15.48 18.96
N ASP A 570 25.30 -15.26 17.98
CA ASP A 570 24.57 -16.34 17.28
C ASP A 570 24.96 -16.56 15.79
N ILE A 571 25.92 -15.82 15.20
CA ILE A 571 26.18 -15.85 13.73
C ILE A 571 27.62 -16.30 13.35
N LEU A 572 28.50 -16.57 14.30
CA LEU A 572 29.92 -16.88 14.03
C LEU A 572 30.24 -18.39 13.97
N GLU A 573 29.62 -19.13 13.07
CA GLU A 573 30.15 -20.45 12.63
C GLU A 573 30.86 -20.40 11.26
N GLY A 574 30.89 -19.25 10.57
CA GLY A 574 31.38 -19.16 9.19
C GLY A 574 32.77 -18.54 8.95
N PHE A 575 33.39 -17.88 9.94
CA PHE A 575 34.69 -17.23 9.74
C PHE A 575 35.78 -17.98 10.50
N GLY A 576 36.66 -18.65 9.74
CA GLY A 576 37.78 -19.40 10.28
C GLY A 576 38.61 -18.58 11.27
N SER A 577 38.79 -19.14 12.47
CA SER A 577 39.64 -18.67 13.58
C SER A 577 41.15 -18.55 13.22
N GLY A 578 41.52 -18.54 11.94
CA GLY A 578 42.89 -18.77 11.49
C GLY A 578 43.83 -17.56 11.47
N ASN A 579 43.35 -16.34 11.25
CA ASN A 579 44.23 -15.22 10.87
C ASN A 579 44.19 -13.99 11.79
N VAL A 580 43.51 -14.04 12.94
CA VAL A 580 43.42 -12.88 13.87
C VAL A 580 44.51 -12.91 14.94
N ALA A 581 45.14 -14.06 15.19
CA ALA A 581 46.21 -14.19 16.20
C ALA A 581 47.47 -13.38 15.84
N GLU A 582 47.79 -13.19 14.54
CA GLU A 582 48.99 -12.44 14.11
C GLU A 582 48.85 -10.91 14.18
N VAL A 583 47.63 -10.36 14.24
CA VAL A 583 47.43 -8.90 14.35
C VAL A 583 47.41 -8.45 15.83
N LEU A 584 47.18 -9.38 16.76
CA LEU A 584 47.06 -9.10 18.20
C LEU A 584 48.40 -8.87 18.92
N GLU A 585 49.56 -9.14 18.30
CA GLU A 585 50.86 -8.86 18.92
C GLU A 585 51.29 -7.39 18.87
N ASN A 586 50.59 -6.51 18.14
CA ASN A 586 51.05 -5.14 17.89
C ASN A 586 50.18 -4.02 18.50
N VAL A 587 49.20 -4.33 19.36
CA VAL A 587 48.46 -3.33 20.15
C VAL A 587 48.74 -3.59 21.63
N GLU A 588 49.68 -2.84 22.21
CA GLU A 588 50.01 -2.93 23.63
C GLU A 588 48.84 -2.42 24.49
N CYS A 589 47.90 -3.31 24.83
CA CYS A 589 47.08 -3.15 26.03
C CYS A 589 47.98 -3.33 27.27
N PRO A 590 47.93 -2.45 28.28
CA PRO A 590 48.67 -2.68 29.53
C PRO A 590 48.08 -3.90 30.26
N GLU A 591 48.87 -4.96 30.33
CA GLU A 591 48.76 -6.11 31.24
C GLU A 591 47.37 -6.75 31.40
N VAL A 592 47.00 -7.63 30.45
CA VAL A 592 46.13 -8.77 30.76
C VAL A 592 46.99 -10.03 30.73
N SER A 593 47.67 -10.29 31.85
CA SER A 593 48.38 -11.55 32.06
C SER A 593 47.41 -12.73 31.93
N GLU A 594 47.83 -13.75 31.17
CA GLU A 594 47.14 -15.02 30.92
C GLU A 594 46.48 -15.60 32.17
N ALA A 595 45.20 -15.32 32.35
CA ALA A 595 44.31 -16.08 33.21
C ALA A 595 43.08 -16.40 32.37
N LYS A 596 42.57 -17.64 32.46
CA LYS A 596 41.34 -18.10 31.82
C LYS A 596 40.15 -17.22 32.26
N VAL A 597 39.97 -16.09 31.59
CA VAL A 597 38.82 -15.22 31.69
C VAL A 597 37.84 -15.66 30.60
N SER A 598 36.56 -15.79 30.93
CA SER A 598 35.52 -16.12 29.96
C SER A 598 35.59 -15.18 28.75
N GLY A 599 35.51 -15.72 27.52
CA GLY A 599 35.75 -14.98 26.27
C GLY A 599 34.94 -13.68 26.12
N GLU A 600 33.76 -13.61 26.73
CA GLU A 600 32.89 -12.42 26.76
C GLU A 600 33.48 -11.25 27.56
N ARG A 601 34.21 -11.52 28.66
CA ARG A 601 34.72 -10.50 29.58
C ARG A 601 35.88 -9.72 28.97
N THR A 602 36.76 -10.40 28.25
CA THR A 602 37.89 -9.79 27.52
C THR A 602 37.40 -8.95 26.33
N SER A 603 36.25 -9.33 25.74
CA SER A 603 35.64 -8.62 24.60
C SER A 603 35.11 -7.23 24.96
N MET A 604 34.47 -7.08 26.13
CA MET A 604 33.88 -5.79 26.55
C MET A 604 34.95 -4.75 26.94
N VAL A 605 36.03 -5.18 27.59
CA VAL A 605 37.15 -4.28 27.94
C VAL A 605 37.86 -3.79 26.68
N HIS A 606 38.07 -4.69 25.72
CA HIS A 606 38.63 -4.35 24.42
C HIS A 606 37.72 -3.40 23.63
N LEU A 607 36.39 -3.59 23.67
CA LEU A 607 35.42 -2.67 23.07
C LEU A 607 35.57 -1.25 23.61
N ILE A 608 35.56 -1.09 24.94
CA ILE A 608 35.63 0.23 25.57
C ILE A 608 36.99 0.90 25.28
N TRP A 609 38.09 0.14 25.34
CA TRP A 609 39.43 0.66 25.09
C TRP A 609 39.62 1.06 23.62
N SER A 610 39.25 0.20 22.68
CA SER A 610 39.31 0.52 21.25
C SER A 610 38.42 1.71 20.87
N PHE A 611 37.28 1.88 21.56
CA PHE A 611 36.44 3.07 21.37
C PHE A 611 37.12 4.35 21.85
N HIS A 612 37.78 4.29 23.01
CA HIS A 612 38.57 5.41 23.54
C HIS A 612 39.72 5.79 22.59
N GLU A 613 40.47 4.82 22.09
CA GLU A 613 41.56 5.06 21.11
C GLU A 613 41.04 5.68 19.82
N ALA A 614 39.90 5.20 19.31
CA ALA A 614 39.27 5.73 18.11
C ALA A 614 38.84 7.20 18.28
N LEU A 615 38.30 7.55 19.45
CA LEU A 615 37.93 8.93 19.78
C LEU A 615 39.16 9.82 19.98
N ALA A 616 40.24 9.31 20.56
CA ALA A 616 41.50 10.05 20.69
C ALA A 616 42.14 10.33 19.32
N ASP A 617 42.10 9.37 18.38
CA ASP A 617 42.53 9.55 17.00
C ASP A 617 41.69 10.63 16.28
N ALA A 618 40.37 10.60 16.44
CA ALA A 618 39.49 11.60 15.84
C ALA A 618 39.66 12.99 16.46
N ASP A 619 39.90 13.08 17.78
CA ASP A 619 40.24 14.33 18.43
C ASP A 619 41.50 14.92 17.78
N TYR A 620 42.59 14.17 17.74
CA TYR A 620 43.84 14.58 17.07
C TYR A 620 43.62 15.00 15.61
N ALA A 621 42.83 14.23 14.85
CA ALA A 621 42.52 14.54 13.46
C ALA A 621 41.71 15.84 13.30
N ASN A 622 40.72 16.08 14.17
CA ASN A 622 39.95 17.32 14.20
C ASN A 622 40.85 18.54 14.41
N TRP A 623 41.92 18.41 15.19
CA TRP A 623 42.91 19.46 15.45
C TRP A 623 43.94 19.66 14.33
N SER A 624 44.12 18.67 13.44
CA SER A 624 45.13 18.70 12.37
C SER A 624 44.71 19.47 11.10
N GLY A 625 43.50 20.04 11.07
CA GLY A 625 42.99 20.85 9.95
C GLY A 625 42.55 20.04 8.72
N GLN A 626 42.12 18.79 8.90
CA GLN A 626 41.55 17.99 7.81
C GLN A 626 40.24 18.60 7.29
N ARG A 627 39.94 18.39 6.01
CA ARG A 627 38.80 19.04 5.33
C ARG A 627 37.41 18.50 5.74
N ASP A 628 37.33 17.35 6.43
CA ASP A 628 36.07 16.67 6.75
C ASP A 628 36.17 15.93 8.10
N CYS A 629 36.11 16.73 9.16
CA CYS A 629 36.26 16.36 10.57
C CYS A 629 34.91 15.96 11.21
N ILE A 630 34.92 15.28 12.37
CA ILE A 630 33.68 14.95 13.10
C ILE A 630 33.04 16.23 13.62
N SER A 631 31.72 16.38 13.42
CA SER A 631 31.00 17.55 13.94
C SER A 631 30.99 17.55 15.48
N PRO A 632 30.94 18.72 16.14
CA PRO A 632 30.98 18.80 17.60
C PRO A 632 29.88 17.98 18.27
N GLY A 633 28.64 18.11 17.79
CA GLY A 633 27.49 17.38 18.33
C GLY A 633 27.64 15.86 18.19
N CYS A 634 28.16 15.40 17.04
CA CYS A 634 28.42 13.99 16.81
C CYS A 634 29.56 13.45 17.67
N PHE A 635 30.66 14.21 17.79
CA PHE A 635 31.79 13.82 18.61
C PHE A 635 31.40 13.63 20.08
N PHE A 636 30.71 14.61 20.66
CA PHE A 636 30.26 14.49 22.06
C PHE A 636 29.19 13.44 22.26
N TYR A 637 28.32 13.18 21.27
CA TYR A 637 27.42 12.02 21.30
C TYR A 637 28.18 10.70 21.45
N LEU A 638 29.28 10.51 20.71
CA LEU A 638 30.10 9.31 20.81
C LEU A 638 30.84 9.23 22.17
N VAL A 639 31.35 10.35 22.69
CA VAL A 639 32.00 10.39 24.02
C VAL A 639 30.99 10.11 25.14
N GLU A 640 29.76 10.61 25.03
CA GLU A 640 28.65 10.30 25.95
C GLU A 640 28.35 8.79 25.95
N HIS A 641 28.35 8.13 24.79
CA HIS A 641 28.21 6.67 24.70
C HIS A 641 29.41 5.90 25.29
N LEU A 642 30.64 6.38 25.08
CA LEU A 642 31.84 5.81 25.72
C LEU A 642 31.70 5.85 27.26
N LEU A 643 31.23 6.98 27.80
CA LEU A 643 30.99 7.14 29.23
C LEU A 643 29.98 6.10 29.76
N LEU A 644 28.87 5.90 29.05
CA LEU A 644 27.83 4.93 29.44
C LEU A 644 28.34 3.51 29.39
N GLN A 645 29.09 3.14 28.34
CA GLN A 645 29.73 1.82 28.25
C GLN A 645 30.74 1.60 29.37
N ALA A 646 31.58 2.61 29.68
CA ALA A 646 32.51 2.54 30.80
C ALA A 646 31.79 2.41 32.16
N ALA A 647 30.68 3.12 32.36
CA ALA A 647 29.88 3.04 33.59
C ALA A 647 29.22 1.67 33.75
N SER A 648 28.75 1.06 32.66
CA SER A 648 28.05 -0.23 32.68
C SER A 648 28.87 -1.38 33.27
N VAL A 649 30.19 -1.28 33.23
CA VAL A 649 31.13 -2.24 33.81
C VAL A 649 31.00 -2.36 35.34
N GLN A 650 30.45 -1.35 36.01
CA GLN A 650 30.25 -1.35 37.46
C GLN A 650 29.01 -2.15 37.93
N GLY A 651 28.21 -2.68 37.01
CA GLY A 651 26.95 -3.38 37.31
C GLY A 651 25.74 -2.47 37.54
N PHE A 652 25.94 -1.15 37.51
CA PHE A 652 24.88 -0.14 37.50
C PHE A 652 25.31 1.07 36.65
N ILE A 653 24.34 1.83 36.13
CA ILE A 653 24.60 3.09 35.40
C ILE A 653 23.80 4.22 36.05
N ILE A 654 24.44 5.35 36.33
CA ILE A 654 23.77 6.59 36.71
C ILE A 654 23.86 7.56 35.53
N THR A 655 22.72 7.92 34.94
CA THR A 655 22.68 8.74 33.72
C THR A 655 21.46 9.67 33.70
N SER A 656 21.35 10.55 32.72
CA SER A 656 20.11 11.31 32.47
C SER A 656 19.13 10.50 31.63
N LYS A 657 17.84 10.85 31.69
CA LYS A 657 16.80 10.22 30.86
C LYS A 657 17.15 10.29 29.37
N SER A 658 17.64 11.43 28.89
CA SER A 658 18.03 11.62 27.49
C SER A 658 19.11 10.63 27.02
N LEU A 659 20.18 10.48 27.81
CA LEU A 659 21.28 9.60 27.48
C LEU A 659 20.91 8.12 27.65
N PHE A 660 20.06 7.80 28.64
CA PHE A 660 19.53 6.46 28.80
C PHE A 660 18.71 6.02 27.59
N VAL A 661 17.83 6.88 27.08
CA VAL A 661 17.03 6.57 25.88
C VAL A 661 17.93 6.32 24.68
N GLU A 662 18.92 7.19 24.42
CA GLU A 662 19.89 6.98 23.32
C GLU A 662 20.66 5.66 23.46
N TRP A 663 21.06 5.28 24.68
CA TRP A 663 21.70 3.99 24.94
C TRP A 663 20.74 2.80 24.79
N LEU A 664 19.47 2.95 25.15
CA LEU A 664 18.47 1.89 25.02
C LEU A 664 18.15 1.59 23.54
N MET A 665 18.20 2.61 22.68
CA MET A 665 18.00 2.45 21.23
C MET A 665 19.06 1.52 20.59
N TYR A 666 20.27 1.51 21.15
CA TYR A 666 21.38 0.64 20.74
C TYR A 666 21.19 -0.84 21.15
N GLN A 667 20.61 -1.11 22.32
CA GLN A 667 20.52 -2.49 22.85
C GLN A 667 19.71 -3.41 21.90
N GLY A 668 19.95 -4.72 21.88
CA GLY A 668 19.12 -5.68 21.12
C GLY A 668 17.69 -5.81 21.68
N GLU A 669 16.73 -6.40 20.95
CA GLU A 669 15.33 -6.53 21.42
C GLU A 669 15.19 -7.29 22.75
N SER A 670 16.09 -8.25 23.02
CA SER A 670 16.25 -8.83 24.34
C SER A 670 17.19 -7.96 25.19
N THR A 671 16.69 -7.42 26.30
CA THR A 671 17.46 -6.67 27.30
C THR A 671 18.37 -7.53 28.18
N LYS A 672 18.51 -8.83 27.88
CA LYS A 672 19.33 -9.79 28.65
C LYS A 672 20.82 -9.45 28.51
N THR A 673 21.30 -8.50 29.31
CA THR A 673 22.72 -8.38 29.60
C THR A 673 23.08 -9.47 30.59
N ASN A 674 23.34 -10.68 30.10
CA ASN A 674 23.84 -11.80 30.91
C ASN A 674 25.27 -11.51 31.35
N SER A 675 25.47 -10.76 32.43
CA SER A 675 26.76 -10.73 33.14
C SER A 675 26.78 -9.74 34.29
N SER A 676 26.65 -10.26 35.51
CA SER A 676 27.27 -9.61 36.67
C SER A 676 28.79 -9.75 36.52
N TYR A 677 29.49 -8.64 36.30
CA TYR A 677 30.94 -8.63 36.18
C TYR A 677 31.57 -8.29 37.53
N ASN A 678 32.24 -9.26 38.15
CA ASN A 678 33.10 -8.96 39.28
C ASN A 678 34.31 -8.13 38.80
N MET A 679 34.51 -6.97 39.42
CA MET A 679 35.56 -6.01 39.07
C MET A 679 36.97 -6.64 39.23
N VAL A 680 37.76 -6.67 38.15
CA VAL A 680 39.16 -7.15 38.16
C VAL A 680 40.11 -5.94 38.27
N PRO A 681 41.23 -6.01 39.00
CA PRO A 681 42.13 -4.85 39.22
C PRO A 681 42.63 -4.15 37.95
N GLY A 682 42.93 -4.88 36.87
CA GLY A 682 43.37 -4.30 35.59
C GLY A 682 42.29 -3.47 34.88
N LEU A 683 41.01 -3.83 35.06
CA LEU A 683 39.87 -3.10 34.51
C LEU A 683 39.68 -1.73 35.17
N GLN A 684 39.98 -1.64 36.47
CA GLN A 684 39.91 -0.40 37.21
C GLN A 684 40.95 0.62 36.72
N GLN A 685 42.15 0.18 36.33
CA GLN A 685 43.18 1.05 35.79
C GLN A 685 42.82 1.60 34.41
N SER A 686 42.25 0.78 33.52
CA SER A 686 41.80 1.24 32.19
C SER A 686 40.62 2.21 32.29
N LEU A 687 39.65 1.94 33.17
CA LEU A 687 38.54 2.85 33.44
C LEU A 687 39.02 4.19 34.02
N GLU A 688 40.04 4.16 34.88
CA GLU A 688 40.65 5.38 35.43
C GLU A 688 41.32 6.21 34.33
N ARG A 689 42.06 5.60 33.40
CA ARG A 689 42.65 6.30 32.26
C ARG A 689 41.60 6.92 31.34
N ILE A 690 40.51 6.19 31.05
CA ILE A 690 39.40 6.72 30.26
C ILE A 690 38.78 7.91 30.99
N ARG A 691 38.54 7.78 32.29
CA ARG A 691 38.03 8.87 33.14
C ARG A 691 38.90 10.11 33.05
N GLU A 692 40.21 9.98 33.27
CA GLU A 692 41.18 11.08 33.18
C GLU A 692 41.19 11.71 31.79
N SER A 693 41.15 10.89 30.73
CA SER A 693 41.11 11.37 29.35
C SER A 693 39.84 12.18 29.04
N VAL A 694 38.66 11.74 29.48
CA VAL A 694 37.42 12.50 29.28
C VAL A 694 37.44 13.79 30.10
N ILE A 695 37.98 13.77 31.32
CA ILE A 695 38.16 14.96 32.15
C ILE A 695 39.04 15.98 31.43
N ASP A 696 40.17 15.56 30.88
CA ASP A 696 41.10 16.45 30.19
C ASP A 696 40.52 16.99 28.89
N LEU A 697 39.78 16.17 28.14
CA LEU A 697 38.99 16.60 26.99
C LEU A 697 38.03 17.74 27.39
N VAL A 698 37.19 17.52 28.41
CA VAL A 698 36.23 18.53 28.88
C VAL A 698 36.94 19.81 29.35
N LYS A 699 38.07 19.70 30.07
CA LYS A 699 38.87 20.86 30.48
C LYS A 699 39.41 21.64 29.30
N GLN A 700 39.89 20.96 28.25
CA GLN A 700 40.41 21.61 27.05
C GLN A 700 39.33 22.46 26.38
N PHE A 701 38.11 21.93 26.25
CA PHE A 701 36.99 22.65 25.65
C PHE A 701 36.47 23.80 26.52
N LEU A 702 36.30 23.60 27.83
CA LEU A 702 35.75 24.66 28.71
C LEU A 702 36.75 25.78 29.05
N ASN A 703 38.06 25.53 29.01
CA ASN A 703 39.07 26.55 29.33
C ASN A 703 39.58 27.32 28.11
N ASN A 704 39.52 26.75 26.91
CA ASN A 704 40.18 27.34 25.75
C ASN A 704 39.23 28.12 24.84
N ARG A 705 39.13 29.44 25.09
CA ARG A 705 38.30 30.36 24.28
C ARG A 705 38.68 30.40 22.80
N ARG A 706 39.95 30.15 22.44
CA ARG A 706 40.37 30.14 21.02
C ARG A 706 39.87 28.89 20.31
N HIS A 707 39.96 27.73 20.95
CA HIS A 707 39.55 26.45 20.36
C HIS A 707 38.04 26.37 20.14
N MET A 708 37.27 26.84 21.13
CA MET A 708 35.82 26.95 21.02
C MET A 708 35.40 27.99 19.97
N ALA A 709 36.17 29.07 19.80
CA ALA A 709 35.93 30.06 18.74
C ALA A 709 36.24 29.51 17.34
N GLU A 710 37.29 28.70 17.18
CA GLU A 710 37.64 28.01 15.93
C GLU A 710 36.55 27.00 15.54
N TRP A 711 36.03 26.23 16.50
CA TRP A 711 34.89 25.32 16.25
C TRP A 711 33.61 26.09 15.90
N LYS A 712 33.32 27.17 16.61
CA LYS A 712 32.18 28.04 16.33
C LYS A 712 32.26 28.65 14.92
N GLN A 713 33.45 29.03 14.48
CA GLN A 713 33.67 29.58 13.14
C GLN A 713 33.64 28.51 12.05
N THR A 714 34.22 27.33 12.30
CA THR A 714 34.28 26.21 11.34
C THR A 714 32.90 25.62 11.08
N TRP A 715 32.06 25.52 12.11
CA TRP A 715 30.75 24.87 12.03
C TRP A 715 29.57 25.86 12.04
N SER A 716 29.83 27.17 12.00
CA SER A 716 28.80 28.23 12.03
C SER A 716 27.77 28.04 13.15
N MET A 717 28.21 27.66 14.35
CA MET A 717 27.32 27.32 15.47
C MET A 717 26.55 28.54 15.97
N SER A 718 25.24 28.37 16.14
CA SER A 718 24.37 29.34 16.80
C SER A 718 24.68 29.46 18.30
N VAL A 719 24.22 30.55 18.91
CA VAL A 719 24.36 30.75 20.38
C VAL A 719 23.63 29.64 21.15
N LYS A 720 22.46 29.19 20.67
CA LYS A 720 21.69 28.11 21.30
C LYS A 720 22.47 26.78 21.27
N GLU A 721 23.03 26.40 20.12
CA GLU A 721 23.82 25.16 19.98
C GLU A 721 25.09 25.21 20.85
N HIS A 722 25.71 26.38 20.96
CA HIS A 722 26.84 26.58 21.84
C HIS A 722 26.49 26.35 23.31
N ASN A 723 25.38 26.93 23.79
CA ASN A 723 24.92 26.76 25.17
C ASN A 723 24.55 25.29 25.47
N LEU A 724 23.91 24.61 24.51
CA LEU A 724 23.60 23.17 24.62
C LEU A 724 24.87 22.32 24.72
N LEU A 725 25.91 22.65 23.94
CA LEU A 725 27.19 21.96 24.01
C LEU A 725 27.86 22.15 25.38
N VAL A 726 27.86 23.37 25.92
CA VAL A 726 28.42 23.64 27.25
C VAL A 726 27.62 22.92 28.35
N PHE A 727 26.30 22.86 28.22
CA PHE A 727 25.46 22.04 29.08
C PHE A 727 25.83 20.56 29.03
N ARG A 728 26.01 19.97 27.83
CA ARG A 728 26.44 18.57 27.68
C ARG A 728 27.79 18.31 28.37
N LEU A 729 28.77 19.18 28.17
CA LEU A 729 30.09 19.08 28.81
C LEU A 729 29.99 19.09 30.35
N ILE A 730 29.18 19.98 30.92
CA ILE A 730 28.97 20.06 32.37
C ILE A 730 28.19 18.84 32.87
N LEU A 731 27.19 18.37 32.13
CA LEU A 731 26.46 17.14 32.43
C LEU A 731 27.40 15.93 32.44
N MET A 732 28.34 15.82 31.48
CA MET A 732 29.37 14.78 31.48
C MET A 732 30.22 14.81 32.76
N ILE A 733 30.64 15.98 33.26
CA ILE A 733 31.35 16.09 34.55
C ILE A 733 30.47 15.59 35.70
N CYS A 734 29.18 15.96 35.70
CA CYS A 734 28.23 15.49 36.71
C CYS A 734 28.09 13.97 36.69
N LEU A 735 27.96 13.36 35.51
CA LEU A 735 27.82 11.92 35.35
C LEU A 735 29.13 11.17 35.66
N LEU A 736 30.29 11.72 35.28
CA LEU A 736 31.60 11.23 35.69
C LEU A 736 31.72 11.19 37.22
N HIS A 737 31.31 12.27 37.90
CA HIS A 737 31.31 12.32 39.35
C HIS A 737 30.34 11.30 39.96
N ALA A 738 29.14 11.16 39.39
CA ALA A 738 28.10 10.28 39.91
C ALA A 738 28.46 8.79 39.78
N ASN A 739 29.12 8.38 38.69
CA ASN A 739 29.50 6.99 38.44
C ASN A 739 30.89 6.63 38.99
N PHE A 740 31.89 7.52 38.90
CA PHE A 740 33.29 7.18 39.21
C PHE A 740 33.87 7.98 40.40
N GLY A 741 33.14 8.95 40.94
CA GLY A 741 33.64 9.82 42.02
C GLY A 741 34.67 10.87 41.55
N ASN A 742 35.22 11.64 42.50
CA ASN A 742 36.40 12.52 42.36
C ASN A 742 36.35 13.70 41.36
N CYS A 743 35.19 14.11 40.83
CA CYS A 743 35.07 15.26 39.91
C CYS A 743 34.38 16.50 40.53
N SER A 744 33.97 16.47 41.80
CA SER A 744 33.25 17.56 42.45
C SER A 744 34.03 18.88 42.47
N GLY A 745 35.33 18.84 42.78
CA GLY A 745 36.18 20.04 42.79
C GLY A 745 36.24 20.72 41.41
N LEU A 746 36.34 19.91 40.35
CA LEU A 746 36.35 20.41 38.97
C LEU A 746 34.99 20.98 38.55
N LEU A 747 33.89 20.30 38.89
CA LEU A 747 32.53 20.76 38.63
C LEU A 747 32.28 22.13 39.26
N PHE A 748 32.56 22.29 40.56
CA PHE A 748 32.30 23.54 41.25
C PHE A 748 33.24 24.67 40.82
N HIS A 749 34.47 24.36 40.38
CA HIS A 749 35.36 25.34 39.77
C HIS A 749 34.76 25.92 38.47
N PHE A 750 34.14 25.09 37.62
CA PHE A 750 33.47 25.58 36.41
C PHE A 750 32.14 26.29 36.69
N LEU A 751 31.34 25.80 37.64
CA LEU A 751 30.08 26.44 38.04
C LEU A 751 30.28 27.81 38.71
N GLN A 752 31.49 28.11 39.21
CA GLN A 752 31.86 29.42 39.79
C GLN A 752 32.27 30.45 38.73
N ARG A 753 32.48 30.04 37.48
CA ARG A 753 32.79 30.96 36.38
C ARG A 753 31.49 31.51 35.81
N GLU A 754 31.32 32.83 35.89
CA GLU A 754 30.13 33.52 35.41
C GLU A 754 29.86 33.16 33.94
N GLU A 755 30.89 33.11 33.09
CA GLU A 755 30.74 32.88 31.65
C GLU A 755 30.19 31.47 31.30
N ILE A 756 30.42 30.48 32.17
CA ILE A 756 29.88 29.12 32.00
C ILE A 756 28.51 29.04 32.65
N SER A 757 28.35 29.61 33.85
CA SER A 757 27.09 29.55 34.60
C SER A 757 25.92 30.24 33.89
N GLU A 758 26.18 31.32 33.14
CA GLU A 758 25.18 32.05 32.35
C GLU A 758 24.68 31.26 31.13
N GLN A 759 25.44 30.29 30.64
CA GLN A 759 25.08 29.48 29.47
C GLN A 759 24.25 28.24 29.83
N LEU A 760 24.17 27.91 31.12
CA LEU A 760 23.48 26.74 31.64
C LEU A 760 22.05 27.10 32.08
N PRO A 761 21.11 26.14 32.12
CA PRO A 761 19.79 26.38 32.66
C PRO A 761 19.87 26.87 34.12
N TRP A 762 19.24 28.01 34.40
CA TRP A 762 19.33 28.67 35.71
C TRP A 762 18.96 27.74 36.87
N GLU A 763 17.86 27.00 36.74
CA GLU A 763 17.37 26.08 37.78
C GLU A 763 18.35 24.93 38.04
N PHE A 764 19.00 24.43 36.99
CA PHE A 764 20.01 23.39 37.09
C PHE A 764 21.24 23.88 37.86
N CYS A 765 21.78 25.05 37.46
CA CYS A 765 22.92 25.68 38.14
C CYS A 765 22.63 26.03 39.59
N CYS A 766 21.48 26.63 39.87
CA CYS A 766 21.10 27.04 41.21
C CYS A 766 20.95 25.86 42.16
N THR A 767 20.33 24.77 41.72
CA THR A 767 20.20 23.56 42.54
C THR A 767 21.56 22.94 42.82
N LEU A 768 22.47 22.85 41.84
CA LEU A 768 23.82 22.34 42.08
C LEU A 768 24.62 23.23 43.05
N ASN A 769 24.53 24.55 42.92
CA ASN A 769 25.26 25.49 43.78
C ASN A 769 24.72 25.52 45.21
N SER A 770 23.40 25.46 45.40
CA SER A 770 22.76 25.43 46.73
C SER A 770 22.92 24.08 47.43
N GLY A 771 23.10 23.00 46.68
CA GLY A 771 23.23 21.63 47.19
C GLY A 771 24.65 21.16 47.54
N ARG A 772 25.67 22.02 47.56
CA ARG A 772 27.10 21.64 47.76
C ARG A 772 27.38 20.73 48.95
N ASN A 773 26.60 20.88 50.03
CA ASN A 773 26.77 20.12 51.29
C ASN A 773 25.83 18.90 51.40
N ARG A 774 24.99 18.64 50.39
CA ARG A 774 24.06 17.50 50.34
C ARG A 774 24.67 16.37 49.50
N HIS A 775 24.12 15.18 49.63
CA HIS A 775 24.54 14.02 48.81
C HIS A 775 24.38 14.33 47.32
N PHE A 776 25.48 14.27 46.56
CA PHE A 776 25.56 14.79 45.20
C PHE A 776 24.51 14.18 44.26
N GLN A 777 24.28 12.86 44.31
CA GLN A 777 23.30 12.19 43.46
C GLN A 777 21.87 12.69 43.71
N THR A 778 21.54 13.06 44.96
CA THR A 778 20.23 13.61 45.33
C THR A 778 20.04 15.01 44.76
N VAL A 779 21.09 15.84 44.82
CA VAL A 779 21.10 17.20 44.27
C VAL A 779 21.06 17.17 42.74
N LEU A 780 21.81 16.25 42.12
CA LEU A 780 21.81 16.05 40.68
C LEU A 780 20.44 15.59 40.19
N ALA A 781 19.79 14.65 40.88
CA ALA A 781 18.43 14.22 40.56
C ALA A 781 17.41 15.37 40.66
N GLU A 782 17.52 16.22 41.68
CA GLU A 782 16.68 17.42 41.81
C GLU A 782 16.93 18.43 40.67
N ALA A 783 18.19 18.69 40.33
CA ALA A 783 18.57 19.64 39.27
C ALA A 783 18.10 19.17 37.88
N LEU A 784 18.28 17.88 37.60
CA LEU A 784 17.90 17.25 36.34
C LEU A 784 16.37 17.14 36.17
N LYS A 785 15.65 16.89 37.25
CA LYS A 785 14.18 16.88 37.24
C LYS A 785 13.59 18.26 36.91
N LYS A 786 14.18 19.36 37.40
CA LYS A 786 13.73 20.74 37.13
C LYS A 786 13.82 21.14 35.66
N ILE A 787 14.71 20.51 34.89
CA ILE A 787 14.88 20.80 33.47
C ILE A 787 14.20 19.78 32.55
N ASP A 788 13.34 18.90 33.09
CA ASP A 788 12.66 17.79 32.40
C ASP A 788 13.59 16.71 31.82
N ASN A 789 14.74 16.48 32.45
CA ASN A 789 15.68 15.41 32.08
C ASN A 789 16.07 14.55 33.28
N PRO A 790 15.11 13.87 33.94
CA PRO A 790 15.33 13.25 35.24
C PRO A 790 16.51 12.27 35.26
N LEU A 791 17.15 12.14 36.42
CA LEU A 791 18.23 11.18 36.62
C LEU A 791 17.66 9.75 36.57
N VAL A 792 18.29 8.87 35.80
CA VAL A 792 17.97 7.46 35.66
C VAL A 792 19.09 6.63 36.31
N ILE A 793 18.71 5.71 37.19
CA ILE A 793 19.59 4.71 37.79
C ILE A 793 19.22 3.35 37.21
N VAL A 794 20.12 2.78 36.41
CA VAL A 794 19.93 1.52 35.71
C VAL A 794 20.63 0.42 36.50
N LYS A 795 19.90 -0.64 36.86
CA LYS A 795 20.48 -1.84 37.46
C LYS A 795 20.77 -2.86 36.36
N LEU A 796 22.01 -3.33 36.28
CA LEU A 796 22.46 -4.35 35.32
C LEU A 796 22.85 -5.68 35.99
N GLY A 797 22.92 -5.71 37.33
CA GLY A 797 23.24 -6.89 38.11
C GLY A 797 22.74 -6.81 39.56
N GLU A 798 23.08 -7.81 40.37
CA GLU A 798 22.57 -7.98 41.74
C GLU A 798 23.03 -6.89 42.72
N TYR A 799 24.15 -6.21 42.43
CA TYR A 799 24.70 -5.17 43.28
C TYR A 799 24.29 -3.78 42.77
N CYS A 800 23.46 -3.09 43.55
CA CYS A 800 23.14 -1.68 43.34
C CYS A 800 23.54 -0.90 44.61
N PRO A 801 24.18 0.28 44.51
CA PRO A 801 24.42 1.12 45.67
C PRO A 801 23.10 1.38 46.40
N ALA A 802 23.12 1.39 47.72
CA ALA A 802 21.97 1.63 48.61
C ALA A 802 21.43 3.09 48.56
N ALA A 803 21.43 3.71 47.38
CA ALA A 803 20.89 5.04 47.10
C ALA A 803 19.44 4.98 46.56
N SER A 804 18.73 3.87 46.79
CA SER A 804 17.31 3.65 46.44
C SER A 804 16.31 4.51 47.23
N SER A 805 16.76 5.59 47.87
CA SER A 805 15.95 6.48 48.70
C SER A 805 15.79 7.91 48.12
N ASN A 806 16.16 8.13 46.85
CA ASN A 806 16.01 9.42 46.19
C ASN A 806 14.66 9.48 45.44
N SER A 807 13.68 10.23 45.97
CA SER A 807 12.34 10.39 45.37
C SER A 807 12.30 11.08 43.99
N ASN A 808 13.43 11.62 43.52
CA ASN A 808 13.53 12.37 42.27
C ASN A 808 14.28 11.65 41.15
N ALA A 809 14.77 10.42 41.37
CA ALA A 809 15.44 9.61 40.35
C ALA A 809 14.54 8.46 39.87
N VAL A 810 14.57 8.15 38.58
CA VAL A 810 13.87 7.01 37.98
C VAL A 810 14.78 5.79 38.07
N VAL A 811 14.32 4.70 38.68
CA VAL A 811 15.09 3.46 38.76
C VAL A 811 14.56 2.49 37.72
N VAL A 812 15.45 2.01 36.83
CA VAL A 812 15.13 1.02 35.80
C VAL A 812 15.88 -0.26 36.11
N ASP A 813 15.15 -1.36 36.28
CA ASP A 813 15.74 -2.66 36.52
C ASP A 813 15.80 -3.48 35.23
N MET A 814 16.98 -3.53 34.60
CA MET A 814 17.17 -4.30 33.37
C MET A 814 17.20 -5.82 33.61
N THR A 815 17.27 -6.26 34.88
CA THR A 815 17.26 -7.69 35.24
C THR A 815 15.84 -8.26 35.29
N VAL A 816 14.83 -7.41 35.51
CA VAL A 816 13.41 -7.79 35.66
C VAL A 816 12.57 -7.39 34.45
N ASN A 817 12.89 -6.28 33.77
CA ASN A 817 12.12 -5.79 32.63
C ASN A 817 12.42 -6.63 31.37
N HIS A 818 11.41 -7.30 30.82
CA HIS A 818 11.59 -8.29 29.76
C HIS A 818 11.54 -7.71 28.34
N CYS A 819 10.96 -6.52 28.14
CA CYS A 819 10.94 -5.87 26.83
C CYS A 819 11.27 -4.37 26.87
N LYS A 820 11.85 -3.86 25.77
CA LYS A 820 12.14 -2.41 25.61
C LYS A 820 10.90 -1.53 25.70
N ASP A 821 9.75 -2.05 25.25
CA ASP A 821 8.49 -1.30 25.23
C ASP A 821 7.97 -1.01 26.63
N GLU A 822 8.11 -1.95 27.58
CA GLU A 822 7.81 -1.72 29.00
C GLU A 822 8.70 -0.61 29.58
N ILE A 823 10.00 -0.64 29.29
CA ILE A 823 10.95 0.37 29.77
C ILE A 823 10.58 1.75 29.21
N LEU A 824 10.29 1.83 27.92
CA LEU A 824 9.91 3.11 27.29
C LEU A 824 8.56 3.61 27.80
N ARG A 825 7.56 2.74 28.00
CA ARG A 825 6.27 3.12 28.62
C ARG A 825 6.47 3.66 30.05
N ALA A 826 7.38 3.07 30.83
CA ALA A 826 7.71 3.57 32.16
C ALA A 826 8.43 4.93 32.13
N LEU A 827 9.26 5.18 31.11
CA LEU A 827 9.94 6.46 30.92
C LEU A 827 9.01 7.56 30.38
N PHE A 828 7.98 7.19 29.61
CA PHE A 828 7.02 8.08 28.96
C PHE A 828 5.58 7.70 29.35
N PRO A 829 5.17 7.94 30.62
CA PRO A 829 3.80 7.69 31.04
C PRO A 829 2.84 8.58 30.24
N LYS A 830 1.77 7.99 29.69
CA LYS A 830 0.68 8.77 29.10
C LYS A 830 0.03 9.61 30.20
N VAL A 831 -0.15 10.90 29.95
CA VAL A 831 -1.00 11.74 30.81
C VAL A 831 -2.43 11.37 30.47
N ASP A 832 -3.07 10.56 31.30
CA ASP A 832 -4.51 10.35 31.18
C ASP A 832 -5.21 11.68 31.45
N SER A 833 -5.87 12.24 30.44
CA SER A 833 -6.70 13.44 30.54
C SER A 833 -8.04 13.16 31.26
N SER A 834 -8.02 12.33 32.30
CA SER A 834 -9.19 11.96 33.12
C SER A 834 -9.01 12.26 34.62
N SER A 835 -7.97 13.02 35.00
CA SER A 835 -7.75 13.45 36.39
C SER A 835 -7.91 14.96 36.66
N GLU A 836 -8.77 15.66 35.91
CA GLU A 836 -9.46 16.83 36.48
C GLU A 836 -10.66 16.32 37.29
N GLY A 837 -10.34 15.72 38.44
CA GLY A 837 -11.32 15.32 39.42
C GLY A 837 -11.92 16.54 40.10
N TYR A 838 -13.22 16.74 39.86
CA TYR A 838 -14.18 17.31 40.79
C TYR A 838 -13.69 17.29 42.26
N ILE A 839 -13.44 18.46 42.84
CA ILE A 839 -13.48 18.60 44.30
C ILE A 839 -14.96 18.60 44.69
N GLY A 840 -15.48 17.39 44.88
CA GLY A 840 -16.77 17.11 45.48
C GLY A 840 -16.72 17.34 46.99
N VAL A 841 -17.58 18.26 47.43
CA VAL A 841 -17.93 18.59 48.81
C VAL A 841 -18.23 17.35 49.65
N ALA A 842 -17.63 17.25 50.84
CA ALA A 842 -18.24 16.64 52.01
C ALA A 842 -17.78 17.39 53.28
N ALA A 843 -18.77 17.88 54.01
CA ALA A 843 -18.66 18.73 55.19
C ALA A 843 -18.24 17.99 56.46
N VAL A 844 -17.66 18.71 57.42
CA VAL A 844 -18.23 19.02 58.77
C VAL A 844 -17.10 19.53 59.70
N GLU A 845 -17.34 20.72 60.28
CA GLU A 845 -16.89 21.30 61.58
C GLU A 845 -15.38 21.27 61.92
N ASP A 846 -14.67 22.35 62.31
CA ASP A 846 -15.01 23.40 63.27
C ASP A 846 -13.99 24.58 63.20
N VAL A 847 -14.51 25.79 63.48
CA VAL A 847 -13.93 26.95 64.22
C VAL A 847 -12.67 27.72 63.75
N ASP A 848 -12.88 29.03 63.66
CA ASP A 848 -11.99 30.21 63.79
C ASP A 848 -10.91 30.52 62.73
N SER A 849 -11.14 31.56 61.92
CA SER A 849 -10.90 32.95 62.35
C SER A 849 -11.03 33.91 61.18
N CYS A 850 -11.73 35.02 61.41
CA CYS A 850 -11.99 36.11 60.48
C CYS A 850 -10.70 36.79 59.97
N ARG A 851 -10.77 37.45 58.80
CA ARG A 851 -10.93 38.92 58.72
C ARG A 851 -10.61 39.49 57.33
N GLY A 852 -11.67 40.02 56.67
CA GLY A 852 -11.74 41.25 55.87
C GLY A 852 -10.81 41.38 54.65
N MET A 853 -11.29 41.69 53.45
CA MET A 853 -11.94 42.95 53.09
C MET A 853 -12.42 42.85 51.64
N LEU A 854 -13.65 43.29 51.40
CA LEU A 854 -14.22 43.59 50.09
C LEU A 854 -13.56 44.84 49.48
N SER A 855 -13.41 44.86 48.15
CA SER A 855 -13.72 46.06 47.38
C SER A 855 -14.12 45.70 45.94
N THR A 856 -15.42 45.86 45.72
CA THR A 856 -16.13 46.14 44.47
C THR A 856 -15.45 47.21 43.59
N ILE A 857 -15.62 47.12 42.27
CA ILE A 857 -16.07 48.21 41.37
C ILE A 857 -16.60 47.59 40.07
N ASP A 858 -17.86 47.93 39.77
CA ASP A 858 -18.61 47.71 38.52
C ASP A 858 -18.09 48.57 37.36
N SER A 859 -18.32 48.13 36.11
CA SER A 859 -19.35 48.71 35.20
C SER A 859 -19.07 48.46 33.70
N ASP A 860 -19.92 47.61 33.12
CA ASP A 860 -20.77 47.81 31.94
C ASP A 860 -20.25 48.43 30.63
N THR A 861 -20.37 47.66 29.52
CA THR A 861 -21.37 47.80 28.42
C THR A 861 -20.87 47.10 27.14
N ALA A 862 -21.63 46.61 26.16
CA ALA A 862 -22.87 45.82 26.05
C ALA A 862 -23.04 45.49 24.54
N LYS A 863 -23.62 44.31 24.23
CA LYS A 863 -24.22 43.83 22.94
C LYS A 863 -23.23 43.38 21.85
N SER A 864 -23.39 42.26 21.13
CA SER A 864 -24.46 41.26 20.86
C SER A 864 -23.76 40.08 20.12
N SER A 865 -24.19 38.81 20.02
CA SER A 865 -25.54 38.25 19.93
C SER A 865 -25.50 36.73 20.19
N GLU A 866 -26.49 36.28 20.96
CA GLU A 866 -27.27 35.02 20.87
C GLU A 866 -26.58 33.65 20.73
N MET A 867 -26.83 32.86 21.79
CA MET A 867 -26.52 31.46 21.98
C MET A 867 -27.82 30.74 22.40
N LEU A 868 -27.86 29.43 22.12
CA LEU A 868 -28.73 28.33 22.63
C LEU A 868 -29.93 27.91 21.74
N PRO A 869 -30.36 26.62 21.77
CA PRO A 869 -29.83 25.47 22.53
C PRO A 869 -29.50 24.21 21.69
N CYS A 870 -28.53 23.41 22.16
CA CYS A 870 -28.38 22.02 21.74
C CYS A 870 -29.53 21.18 22.27
N ALA A 871 -30.30 20.57 21.36
CA ALA A 871 -31.18 19.46 21.65
C ALA A 871 -30.48 18.15 21.26
N ASN A 872 -30.48 17.18 22.15
CA ASN A 872 -30.21 15.78 21.84
C ASN A 872 -31.21 15.27 20.78
N PRO A 873 -30.80 14.32 19.94
CA PRO A 873 -31.59 13.09 19.88
C PRO A 873 -30.75 11.81 19.82
N GLU A 874 -31.12 10.91 20.72
CA GLU A 874 -31.44 9.49 20.52
C GLU A 874 -30.41 8.49 19.94
N LEU A 875 -30.16 7.48 20.78
CA LEU A 875 -29.62 6.17 20.45
C LEU A 875 -30.38 5.53 19.28
N VAL A 876 -29.64 5.15 18.23
CA VAL A 876 -30.04 4.08 17.32
C VAL A 876 -29.08 2.91 17.54
N ILE A 877 -29.62 1.85 18.12
CA ILE A 877 -29.00 0.54 18.27
C ILE A 877 -29.03 -0.13 16.88
N TYR A 878 -27.87 -0.36 16.27
CA TYR A 878 -27.74 -1.38 15.23
C TYR A 878 -27.21 -2.66 15.88
N GLN A 879 -28.13 -3.58 16.14
CA GLN A 879 -27.80 -5.01 16.23
C GLN A 879 -27.75 -5.52 14.80
N ASP A 880 -26.59 -6.00 14.35
CA ASP A 880 -26.50 -6.82 13.15
C ASP A 880 -26.10 -8.23 13.56
N ARG A 881 -27.09 -9.13 13.56
CA ARG A 881 -26.90 -10.57 13.47
C ARG A 881 -27.36 -10.93 12.07
N ASN A 882 -26.42 -11.28 11.19
CA ASN A 882 -26.60 -12.28 10.14
C ASN A 882 -25.22 -12.77 9.68
N THR A 883 -24.91 -14.00 10.06
CA THR A 883 -23.91 -14.88 9.47
C THR A 883 -24.25 -15.15 8.00
N GLU A 884 -23.30 -14.90 7.10
CA GLU A 884 -23.10 -15.74 5.89
C GLU A 884 -21.64 -15.61 5.42
N GLU A 885 -21.09 -16.77 5.10
CA GLU A 885 -19.68 -17.10 4.93
C GLU A 885 -19.01 -16.36 3.76
N ALA A 886 -17.91 -15.66 4.05
CA ALA A 886 -16.93 -15.26 3.05
C ALA A 886 -15.57 -15.82 3.48
N ASN A 887 -15.08 -16.81 2.73
CA ASN A 887 -13.71 -17.31 2.80
C ASN A 887 -12.75 -16.15 2.49
N VAL A 888 -12.31 -15.46 3.55
CA VAL A 888 -11.18 -14.55 3.51
C VAL A 888 -9.93 -15.41 3.76
N SER A 889 -8.96 -15.32 2.86
CA SER A 889 -7.67 -15.99 2.94
C SER A 889 -7.03 -15.84 4.32
N ASN A 890 -6.85 -16.96 5.02
CA ASN A 890 -6.28 -17.09 6.36
C ASN A 890 -4.75 -16.84 6.42
N ASN A 891 -4.24 -15.77 5.84
CA ASN A 891 -2.81 -15.43 5.89
C ASN A 891 -2.57 -14.00 6.41
N LEU A 892 -3.20 -13.63 7.54
CA LEU A 892 -2.74 -12.51 8.36
C LEU A 892 -1.79 -13.07 9.44
N PRO A 893 -0.66 -12.41 9.77
CA PRO A 893 0.17 -12.83 10.91
C PRO A 893 -0.68 -12.88 12.18
N MET A 894 -0.69 -14.01 12.87
CA MET A 894 -1.45 -14.17 14.12
C MET A 894 -0.92 -13.21 15.19
N ASP A 895 -1.82 -12.39 15.77
CA ASP A 895 -1.50 -11.54 16.92
C ASP A 895 -1.57 -12.34 18.24
N PHE A 896 -0.51 -13.09 18.52
CA PHE A 896 -0.39 -13.87 19.76
C PHE A 896 -0.23 -13.02 21.02
N CYS A 897 0.16 -11.74 20.88
CA CYS A 897 0.22 -10.83 22.02
C CYS A 897 -1.21 -10.58 22.53
N GLY A 898 -2.14 -10.33 21.61
CA GLY A 898 -3.56 -10.16 21.95
C GLY A 898 -4.19 -11.37 22.65
N PHE A 899 -3.80 -12.61 22.30
CA PHE A 899 -4.34 -13.83 22.95
C PHE A 899 -4.02 -13.91 24.45
N TRP A 900 -2.80 -13.58 24.84
CA TRP A 900 -2.40 -13.63 26.25
C TRP A 900 -2.92 -12.42 27.03
N GLU A 901 -3.03 -11.25 26.38
CA GLU A 901 -3.68 -10.06 26.94
C GLU A 901 -5.16 -10.33 27.28
N ASP A 902 -5.88 -11.04 26.40
CA ASP A 902 -7.28 -11.46 26.62
C ASP A 902 -7.42 -12.39 27.85
N LEU A 903 -6.48 -13.33 28.04
CA LEU A 903 -6.48 -14.25 29.19
C LEU A 903 -6.10 -13.56 30.52
N GLU A 904 -5.18 -12.59 30.47
CA GLU A 904 -4.80 -11.77 31.62
C GLU A 904 -5.94 -10.84 32.05
N ALA A 905 -6.64 -10.24 31.08
CA ALA A 905 -7.83 -9.43 31.33
C ALA A 905 -8.93 -10.22 32.06
N ILE A 906 -9.15 -11.48 31.68
CA ILE A 906 -10.08 -12.39 32.39
C ILE A 906 -9.65 -12.60 33.85
N ASN A 907 -8.35 -12.72 34.11
CA ASN A 907 -7.82 -13.02 35.44
C ASN A 907 -7.84 -11.81 36.37
N SER A 908 -7.75 -10.58 35.85
CA SER A 908 -7.73 -9.33 36.63
C SER A 908 -9.10 -8.83 37.13
N LEU A 909 -10.22 -9.38 36.65
CA LEU A 909 -11.57 -8.87 36.98
C LEU A 909 -11.97 -9.08 38.46
N ASN A 910 -12.44 -8.05 39.16
CA ASN A 910 -12.91 -8.19 40.55
C ASN A 910 -14.41 -8.50 40.63
N ILE A 911 -14.80 -9.34 41.60
CA ILE A 911 -16.16 -9.89 41.77
C ILE A 911 -17.22 -8.80 42.13
N GLY A 912 -16.83 -7.55 42.36
CA GLY A 912 -17.68 -6.54 42.99
C GLY A 912 -18.34 -5.47 42.11
N SER A 913 -17.83 -5.14 40.91
CA SER A 913 -18.35 -3.98 40.17
C SER A 913 -18.13 -3.95 38.64
N GLU A 914 -17.48 -4.95 38.05
CA GLU A 914 -17.14 -4.97 36.60
C GLU A 914 -17.88 -6.06 35.80
N GLN A 915 -19.08 -6.45 36.24
CA GLN A 915 -19.84 -7.55 35.62
C GLN A 915 -20.42 -7.21 34.24
N GLU A 916 -20.78 -5.95 33.98
CA GLU A 916 -21.33 -5.53 32.67
C GLU A 916 -20.25 -5.39 31.59
N ARG A 917 -19.03 -4.97 31.95
CA ARG A 917 -17.86 -4.96 31.04
C ARG A 917 -17.42 -6.36 30.67
N PHE A 918 -17.40 -7.29 31.63
CA PHE A 918 -17.05 -8.69 31.39
C PHE A 918 -17.95 -9.36 30.33
N ILE A 919 -19.25 -9.06 30.30
CA ILE A 919 -20.17 -9.66 29.31
C ILE A 919 -19.88 -9.12 27.89
N SER A 920 -19.52 -7.84 27.77
CA SER A 920 -19.11 -7.22 26.50
C SER A 920 -17.78 -7.78 25.99
N ASP A 921 -16.79 -7.90 26.88
CA ASP A 921 -15.45 -8.37 26.53
C ASP A 921 -15.41 -9.89 26.30
N ALA A 922 -16.25 -10.67 27.01
CA ALA A 922 -16.33 -12.13 26.88
C ALA A 922 -16.71 -12.59 25.47
N GLN A 923 -17.55 -11.84 24.74
CA GLN A 923 -17.92 -12.17 23.36
C GLN A 923 -16.78 -11.91 22.37
N THR A 924 -16.03 -10.82 22.58
CA THR A 924 -14.83 -10.49 21.80
C THR A 924 -13.73 -11.53 22.02
N ILE A 925 -13.45 -11.87 23.28
CA ILE A 925 -12.44 -12.87 23.66
C ILE A 925 -12.83 -14.25 23.11
N LYS A 926 -14.12 -14.61 23.15
CA LYS A 926 -14.62 -15.84 22.54
C LYS A 926 -14.37 -15.89 21.03
N GLY A 927 -14.69 -14.82 20.30
CA GLY A 927 -14.45 -14.75 18.86
C GLY A 927 -12.97 -14.82 18.47
N ASN A 928 -12.08 -14.38 19.35
CA ASN A 928 -10.63 -14.57 19.20
C ASN A 928 -10.26 -16.06 19.43
N MET A 929 -10.72 -16.67 20.53
CA MET A 929 -10.45 -18.07 20.86
C MET A 929 -10.97 -19.07 19.82
N GLU A 930 -12.14 -18.81 19.22
CA GLU A 930 -12.70 -19.63 18.13
C GLU A 930 -11.81 -19.60 16.86
N ARG A 931 -11.23 -18.44 16.53
CA ARG A 931 -10.26 -18.33 15.43
C ARG A 931 -9.01 -19.17 15.70
N TYR A 932 -8.48 -19.15 16.92
CA TYR A 932 -7.33 -19.98 17.30
C TYR A 932 -7.64 -21.48 17.23
N ILE A 933 -8.82 -21.90 17.70
CA ILE A 933 -9.28 -23.29 17.60
C ILE A 933 -9.38 -23.73 16.13
N GLN A 934 -9.88 -22.87 15.25
CA GLN A 934 -10.06 -23.18 13.83
C GLN A 934 -8.72 -23.39 13.10
N VAL A 935 -7.73 -22.57 13.40
CA VAL A 935 -6.36 -22.71 12.85
C VAL A 935 -5.73 -24.02 13.31
N MET A 936 -5.74 -24.30 14.61
CA MET A 936 -5.12 -25.53 15.14
C MET A 936 -5.84 -26.80 14.69
N THR A 937 -7.18 -26.77 14.55
CA THR A 937 -7.94 -27.93 14.08
C THR A 937 -7.70 -28.20 12.58
N GLY A 938 -7.41 -27.15 11.80
CA GLY A 938 -7.06 -27.27 10.38
C GLY A 938 -5.72 -27.96 10.14
N ASP A 939 -4.73 -27.74 11.01
CA ASP A 939 -3.41 -28.36 10.88
C ASP A 939 -3.35 -29.80 11.41
N ILE A 940 -4.20 -30.17 12.41
CA ILE A 940 -4.37 -31.58 12.84
C ILE A 940 -4.83 -32.49 11.67
N GLN A 941 -5.45 -31.92 10.63
CA GLN A 941 -5.94 -32.65 9.46
C GLN A 941 -4.89 -32.79 8.32
N LYS A 942 -3.71 -32.15 8.42
CA LYS A 942 -2.65 -32.25 7.41
C LYS A 942 -1.72 -33.44 7.72
N PRO A 943 -1.39 -34.31 6.74
CA PRO A 943 -0.55 -35.47 6.97
C PRO A 943 0.94 -35.11 6.79
N HIS A 944 1.54 -34.43 7.76
CA HIS A 944 3.00 -34.25 7.83
C HIS A 944 3.55 -34.54 9.25
N SER A 945 4.86 -34.77 9.31
CA SER A 945 5.69 -35.57 10.24
C SER A 945 5.66 -35.27 11.74
N SER A 946 4.50 -35.03 12.36
CA SER A 946 4.37 -34.86 13.81
C SER A 946 4.34 -36.18 14.58
N SER A 947 4.93 -36.19 15.78
CA SER A 947 4.90 -37.32 16.72
C SER A 947 3.48 -37.55 17.26
N ILE A 948 3.10 -38.82 17.53
CA ILE A 948 1.81 -39.17 18.16
C ILE A 948 1.60 -38.42 19.50
N ASP A 949 2.69 -38.14 20.24
CA ASP A 949 2.64 -37.39 21.49
C ASP A 949 2.37 -35.89 21.28
N GLU A 950 2.74 -35.31 20.14
CA GLU A 950 2.46 -33.90 19.79
C GLU A 950 1.00 -33.73 19.37
N MET A 951 0.49 -34.64 18.55
CA MET A 951 -0.93 -34.69 18.17
C MET A 951 -1.86 -34.81 19.38
N ASN A 952 -1.48 -35.64 20.37
CA ASN A 952 -2.23 -35.77 21.63
C ASN A 952 -2.16 -34.50 22.48
N GLN A 953 -1.01 -33.81 22.53
CA GLN A 953 -0.86 -32.54 23.23
C GLN A 953 -1.71 -31.43 22.58
N ILE A 954 -1.65 -31.29 21.25
CA ILE A 954 -2.45 -30.32 20.50
C ILE A 954 -3.95 -30.60 20.69
N SER A 955 -4.38 -31.86 20.60
CA SER A 955 -5.78 -32.23 20.85
C SER A 955 -6.24 -31.85 22.26
N THR A 956 -5.40 -32.09 23.28
CA THR A 956 -5.72 -31.76 24.67
C THR A 956 -5.85 -30.24 24.85
N LEU A 957 -4.96 -29.46 24.22
CA LEU A 957 -4.97 -28.00 24.26
C LEU A 957 -6.18 -27.39 23.56
N VAL A 958 -6.56 -27.94 22.39
CA VAL A 958 -7.76 -27.55 21.66
C VAL A 958 -9.03 -27.84 22.48
N ASP A 959 -9.08 -28.97 23.17
CA ASP A 959 -10.23 -29.32 24.03
C ASP A 959 -10.34 -28.40 25.25
N GLU A 960 -9.22 -27.98 25.85
CA GLU A 960 -9.20 -27.00 26.94
C GLU A 960 -9.68 -25.61 26.48
N LEU A 961 -9.30 -25.16 25.28
CA LEU A 961 -9.83 -23.92 24.70
C LEU A 961 -11.33 -24.02 24.36
N LYS A 962 -11.79 -25.16 23.82
CA LYS A 962 -13.22 -25.38 23.58
C LYS A 962 -14.03 -25.31 24.87
N GLN A 963 -13.50 -25.85 25.97
CA GLN A 963 -14.13 -25.74 27.29
C GLN A 963 -14.19 -24.29 27.79
N LEU A 964 -13.13 -23.50 27.56
CA LEU A 964 -13.11 -22.08 27.91
C LEU A 964 -14.14 -21.29 27.07
N CYS A 965 -14.21 -21.51 25.75
CA CYS A 965 -15.23 -20.91 24.88
C CYS A 965 -16.66 -21.27 25.31
N ALA A 966 -16.90 -22.54 25.66
CA ALA A 966 -18.21 -22.98 26.15
C ALA A 966 -18.58 -22.33 27.50
N ALA A 967 -17.60 -22.12 28.38
CA ALA A 967 -17.80 -21.41 29.65
C ALA A 967 -18.09 -19.91 29.46
N LEU A 968 -17.58 -19.30 28.39
CA LEU A 968 -17.91 -17.92 28.00
C LEU A 968 -19.35 -17.81 27.46
N ASP A 969 -19.87 -18.86 26.81
CA ASP A 969 -21.18 -18.88 26.13
C ASP A 969 -22.42 -19.03 27.03
N ALA A 970 -22.34 -19.75 28.15
CA ALA A 970 -23.54 -20.18 28.87
C ALA A 970 -24.40 -19.01 29.39
N SER A 971 -25.63 -18.90 28.88
CA SER A 971 -26.62 -17.87 29.20
C SER A 971 -27.55 -18.23 30.36
N GLU A 972 -27.34 -19.36 31.06
CA GLU A 972 -28.37 -19.95 31.95
C GLU A 972 -27.94 -20.24 33.41
N LEU A 973 -26.80 -19.75 33.92
CA LEU A 973 -26.39 -19.96 35.32
C LEU A 973 -25.79 -18.71 35.99
N GLU A 974 -25.94 -18.62 37.32
CA GLU A 974 -25.66 -17.43 38.13
C GLU A 974 -24.26 -16.80 37.89
N PRO A 975 -24.13 -15.46 37.84
CA PRO A 975 -22.91 -14.75 37.43
C PRO A 975 -21.65 -15.03 38.27
N HIS A 976 -21.81 -15.32 39.56
CA HIS A 976 -20.68 -15.52 40.48
C HIS A 976 -19.96 -16.85 40.27
N SER A 977 -20.67 -17.92 39.92
CA SER A 977 -20.07 -19.23 39.62
C SER A 977 -19.46 -19.29 38.22
N LYS A 978 -19.93 -18.43 37.29
CA LYS A 978 -19.39 -18.28 35.93
C LYS A 978 -17.98 -17.67 35.94
N LEU A 979 -17.78 -16.55 36.64
CA LEU A 979 -16.47 -15.88 36.67
C LEU A 979 -15.40 -16.73 37.36
N SER A 980 -15.75 -17.48 38.42
CA SER A 980 -14.80 -18.40 39.06
C SER A 980 -14.38 -19.54 38.13
N SER A 981 -15.33 -20.11 37.38
CA SER A 981 -15.05 -21.21 36.45
C SER A 981 -14.25 -20.76 35.24
N VAL A 982 -14.56 -19.58 34.68
CA VAL A 982 -13.81 -18.98 33.56
C VAL A 982 -12.39 -18.59 34.01
N LYS A 983 -12.20 -18.05 35.23
CA LYS A 983 -10.86 -17.79 35.78
C LYS A 983 -10.06 -19.07 36.04
N GLU A 984 -10.71 -20.14 36.50
CA GLU A 984 -10.03 -21.42 36.70
C GLU A 984 -9.55 -22.02 35.37
N LEU A 985 -10.42 -22.01 34.36
CA LEU A 985 -10.08 -22.47 33.01
C LEU A 985 -9.03 -21.58 32.33
N SER A 986 -9.12 -20.25 32.48
CA SER A 986 -8.10 -19.31 32.00
C SER A 986 -6.73 -19.58 32.64
N LYS A 987 -6.67 -19.72 33.97
CA LYS A 987 -5.42 -20.07 34.67
C LYS A 987 -4.85 -21.42 34.23
N ARG A 988 -5.72 -22.39 33.92
CA ARG A 988 -5.30 -23.70 33.42
C ARG A 988 -4.65 -23.60 32.05
N VAL A 989 -5.25 -22.85 31.12
CA VAL A 989 -4.66 -22.57 29.80
C VAL A 989 -3.35 -21.79 29.93
N GLN A 990 -3.30 -20.76 30.78
CA GLN A 990 -2.10 -19.95 31.01
C GLN A 990 -0.95 -20.74 31.65
N SER A 991 -1.25 -21.72 32.52
CA SER A 991 -0.23 -22.59 33.13
C SER A 991 0.51 -23.48 32.13
N ARG A 992 -0.06 -23.69 30.94
CA ARG A 992 0.52 -24.49 29.85
C ARG A 992 1.17 -23.65 28.76
N ARG A 993 1.29 -22.33 28.96
CA ARG A 993 1.90 -21.38 28.02
C ARG A 993 3.25 -21.84 27.41
N PRO A 994 4.20 -22.44 28.16
CA PRO A 994 5.46 -22.92 27.57
C PRO A 994 5.26 -24.02 26.51
N VAL A 995 4.22 -24.86 26.67
CA VAL A 995 3.86 -25.92 25.72
C VAL A 995 3.15 -25.33 24.50
N TRP A 996 2.29 -24.32 24.71
CA TRP A 996 1.67 -23.55 23.63
C TRP A 996 2.70 -22.84 22.76
N GLU A 997 3.64 -22.12 23.36
CA GLU A 997 4.69 -21.40 22.62
C GLU A 997 5.61 -22.36 21.85
N ALA A 998 5.92 -23.53 22.42
CA ALA A 998 6.72 -24.55 21.72
C ALA A 998 6.02 -25.11 20.47
N VAL A 999 4.72 -25.42 20.57
CA VAL A 999 3.91 -25.93 19.44
C VAL A 999 3.73 -24.84 18.37
N LEU A 1000 3.47 -23.59 18.77
CA LEU A 1000 3.25 -22.47 17.86
C LEU A 1000 4.53 -22.01 17.13
N ASN A 1001 5.69 -22.08 17.79
CA ASN A 1001 6.98 -21.81 17.17
C ASN A 1001 7.35 -22.87 16.12
N GLN A 1002 6.89 -24.11 16.29
CA GLN A 1002 7.05 -25.15 15.27
C GLN A 1002 6.09 -24.94 14.08
N LEU A 1003 4.84 -24.55 14.34
CA LEU A 1003 3.83 -24.26 13.30
C LEU A 1003 4.18 -23.02 12.44
N SER A 1004 4.86 -22.03 13.03
CA SER A 1004 5.35 -20.85 12.30
C SER A 1004 6.64 -21.11 11.52
N GLY A 1005 7.46 -22.07 11.96
CA GLY A 1005 8.70 -22.47 11.27
C GLY A 1005 8.48 -23.20 9.94
N GLU A 1006 7.42 -24.01 9.82
CA GLU A 1006 7.09 -24.71 8.56
C GLU A 1006 6.54 -23.78 7.47
N GLN A 1007 5.98 -22.62 7.83
CA GLN A 1007 5.48 -21.64 6.85
C GLN A 1007 6.58 -20.77 6.21
N ILE A 1008 7.78 -20.70 6.80
CA ILE A 1008 8.89 -19.88 6.30
C ILE A 1008 9.77 -20.67 5.31
N ALA A 1009 9.86 -22.00 5.48
CA ALA A 1009 10.73 -22.85 4.67
C ALA A 1009 10.30 -22.97 3.20
N ASP A 1010 9.00 -22.81 2.88
CA ASP A 1010 8.49 -22.92 1.51
C ASP A 1010 8.67 -21.64 0.66
N THR A 1011 9.20 -20.54 1.22
CA THR A 1011 9.41 -19.27 0.50
C THR A 1011 10.86 -18.92 0.20
N ASP A 1012 11.85 -19.52 0.88
CA ASP A 1012 13.25 -19.11 0.75
C ASP A 1012 14.04 -19.81 -0.38
N ASP A 1013 13.50 -20.90 -0.96
CA ASP A 1013 14.24 -21.74 -1.93
C ASP A 1013 14.10 -21.32 -3.42
N ILE A 1014 13.52 -20.16 -3.75
CA ILE A 1014 13.39 -19.69 -5.16
C ILE A 1014 14.12 -18.35 -5.43
N ALA A 1015 14.67 -17.66 -4.42
CA ALA A 1015 15.19 -16.30 -4.61
C ALA A 1015 16.71 -16.18 -4.89
N VAL A 1016 17.50 -17.26 -4.87
CA VAL A 1016 18.97 -17.14 -4.76
C VAL A 1016 19.78 -17.33 -6.08
N GLU A 1017 19.18 -17.63 -7.23
CA GLU A 1017 19.98 -18.00 -8.43
C GLU A 1017 20.04 -17.02 -9.63
N THR A 1018 19.70 -15.73 -9.52
CA THR A 1018 19.65 -14.86 -10.73
C THR A 1018 20.41 -13.51 -10.72
N LEU A 1019 21.47 -13.32 -9.91
CA LEU A 1019 22.25 -12.06 -9.96
C LEU A 1019 23.79 -12.18 -10.01
N VAL A 1020 24.35 -13.31 -10.48
CA VAL A 1020 25.82 -13.45 -10.67
C VAL A 1020 26.24 -13.83 -12.12
N ALA A 1021 25.35 -13.71 -13.11
CA ALA A 1021 25.72 -14.01 -14.50
C ALA A 1021 25.37 -12.86 -15.47
N SER A 1022 26.10 -11.75 -15.38
CA SER A 1022 26.34 -10.88 -16.55
C SER A 1022 27.59 -10.01 -16.34
N ASP A 1023 28.75 -10.67 -16.31
CA ASP A 1023 30.01 -10.09 -16.78
C ASP A 1023 30.81 -11.23 -17.40
N GLY A 1024 30.68 -11.32 -18.73
CA GLY A 1024 31.28 -12.31 -19.62
C GLY A 1024 31.02 -11.94 -21.07
#